data_AF-A0A6S7JXS4-F1
#
_entry.id   AF-A0A6S7JXS4-F1
#
_cell.length_a   1.000
_cell.length_b   1.000
_cell.length_c   1.000
_cell.angle_alpha   90.00
_cell.angle_beta   90.00
_cell.angle_gamma   90.00
#
_symmetry.space_group_name_H-M   'P 1'
#
loop_
_entity.id
_entity.type
_entity.pdbx_description
1 polymer ?
#
loop_
_entity_poly.entity_id
_entity_poly.type
_entity_poly.pdbx_seq_one_letter_code
_entity_poly.pdbx_strand_id
1 'polypeptide(L)'
;MMKQGYLLFQLIFNLKCSNPKSRISVKLVSEVGVGVIAAGVAKGHAEHIVISGHDGGTGASSWTGIKHAGLPWELGLSETHQTLVLNNLRRRVILQTDGQLRTGRDVVIAALLGADEFGFSTAPLISLGCTMMRKCHLNTCPVGIATQDPILRKKFDGKPEYVINYFFMIAEEVRDYMAQLGFKTVKEMIGQTQCIRQCDIPLNEKTKLLDFGKILVPARSLNDGEHYGGTEEQEFGLEDRMENELVDAVKEVLEGKRKNVLMELKIGNEDRSFGTTTSYHISRKLLDAGLPEDTVFVKLKGSAGQSFGAFICRGITLELEGDANDYVGKGLSGGKIILFPSENLPESFKAEENIIAGNVCLYGATSGKAYFRGVTAERFCVRNSGAVAVCEGCGDHGCEYMTGGTVVILGATGRNFAAGMSGGIAYIYDRSSRFPSLCNTQKVDLDPLQDQDYITLKHIIQDHFHYTQSTVAKTLLENWSEAVQYFIKVIPREYKLALQHQEDEEKSGENVVQQNGETEAIEEIPSRKDSVNEITDIEESVPNEIEDKNIDKQKGFVRYKRRVNAYRPAKKRVKDWNEIYNHPKEKELKVQTARCMDCGVPFCQSKTGCPLGNVIPKWNDLVFNGQWQDALDRLLQTNNFPEFTGRVCPAPCEGACVLSINSQPVTIKSIECKIIDVAFEKGWMKPQPPQMRTNKTVAIIGSGPAGLAAAAQLNKAGHVVTVYEKNDRCGGLLMYGIPSMKIEKEIVERRVNLLAEEGINFVPNTEVGKDISGQQLLASYDAILLAIGSTVPRDLQIP
;
A
#
# COMPACT_ATOMS: atom_id res chain seq x y z
N MET A 1 -20.35 -8.03 -23.66
CA MET A 1 -19.70 -8.83 -22.59
C MET A 1 -19.30 -10.25 -23.00
N MET A 2 -19.92 -10.91 -24.01
CA MET A 2 -19.53 -12.30 -24.40
C MET A 2 -18.10 -12.48 -24.97
N LYS A 3 -17.45 -11.45 -25.53
CA LYS A 3 -16.05 -11.56 -26.00
C LYS A 3 -14.99 -11.63 -24.89
N GLN A 4 -15.28 -11.13 -23.68
CA GLN A 4 -14.31 -11.14 -22.57
C GLN A 4 -14.21 -12.50 -21.86
N GLY A 5 -15.27 -13.32 -21.87
CA GLY A 5 -15.28 -14.63 -21.21
C GLY A 5 -14.25 -15.62 -21.78
N TYR A 6 -14.08 -15.63 -23.11
CA TYR A 6 -13.12 -16.51 -23.78
C TYR A 6 -11.66 -16.24 -23.40
N LEU A 7 -11.31 -14.99 -23.09
CA LEU A 7 -9.94 -14.61 -22.74
C LEU A 7 -9.51 -15.14 -21.37
N LEU A 8 -10.41 -15.09 -20.38
CA LEU A 8 -10.14 -15.65 -19.06
C LEU A 8 -9.97 -17.17 -19.13
N PHE A 9 -10.83 -17.85 -19.89
CA PHE A 9 -10.77 -19.31 -20.01
C PHE A 9 -9.46 -19.73 -20.67
N GLN A 10 -9.01 -18.98 -21.67
CA GLN A 10 -7.72 -19.20 -22.29
C GLN A 10 -6.57 -19.03 -21.29
N LEU A 11 -6.59 -17.99 -20.44
CA LEU A 11 -5.57 -17.80 -19.40
C LEU A 11 -5.58 -18.92 -18.36
N ILE A 12 -6.75 -19.36 -17.89
CA ILE A 12 -6.86 -20.50 -16.97
C ILE A 12 -6.25 -21.75 -17.62
N PHE A 13 -6.59 -22.00 -18.88
CA PHE A 13 -6.02 -23.11 -19.64
C PHE A 13 -4.51 -23.00 -19.83
N ASN A 14 -3.97 -21.81 -20.15
CA ASN A 14 -2.53 -21.56 -20.21
C ASN A 14 -1.84 -21.92 -18.90
N LEU A 15 -2.37 -21.45 -17.78
CA LEU A 15 -1.80 -21.67 -16.45
C LEU A 15 -1.82 -23.15 -16.10
N LYS A 16 -2.93 -23.85 -16.36
CA LYS A 16 -3.01 -25.29 -16.17
C LYS A 16 -2.04 -26.05 -17.07
N CYS A 17 -1.86 -25.65 -18.32
CA CYS A 17 -0.84 -26.24 -19.20
C CYS A 17 0.59 -26.00 -18.69
N SER A 18 0.86 -24.82 -18.12
CA SER A 18 2.17 -24.44 -17.58
C SER A 18 2.48 -25.07 -16.23
N ASN A 19 1.46 -25.51 -15.50
CA ASN A 19 1.60 -26.27 -14.27
C ASN A 19 0.35 -27.13 -14.03
N PRO A 20 0.32 -28.36 -14.57
CA PRO A 20 -0.85 -29.24 -14.49
C PRO A 20 -1.27 -29.61 -13.06
N LYS A 21 -0.36 -29.49 -12.09
CA LYS A 21 -0.61 -29.80 -10.67
C LYS A 21 -1.15 -28.63 -9.86
N SER A 22 -1.19 -27.42 -10.44
CA SER A 22 -1.63 -26.22 -9.71
C SER A 22 -3.15 -26.08 -9.70
N ARG A 23 -3.69 -25.50 -8.61
CA ARG A 23 -5.09 -25.03 -8.52
C ARG A 23 -5.17 -23.63 -9.08
N ILE A 24 -6.05 -23.37 -10.05
CA ILE A 24 -6.19 -22.03 -10.63
C ILE A 24 -7.23 -21.22 -9.85
N SER A 25 -6.77 -20.09 -9.28
CA SER A 25 -7.59 -19.17 -8.50
C SER A 25 -7.89 -17.87 -9.26
N VAL A 26 -9.16 -17.47 -9.28
CA VAL A 26 -9.58 -16.16 -9.79
C VAL A 26 -10.02 -15.28 -8.62
N LYS A 27 -9.30 -14.18 -8.41
CA LYS A 27 -9.62 -13.20 -7.38
C LYS A 27 -10.55 -12.12 -7.93
N LEU A 28 -11.76 -12.06 -7.37
CA LEU A 28 -12.80 -11.07 -7.69
C LEU A 28 -13.01 -10.16 -6.48
N VAL A 29 -13.46 -8.93 -6.73
CA VAL A 29 -13.91 -8.01 -5.68
C VAL A 29 -15.43 -8.09 -5.61
N SER A 30 -15.98 -8.04 -4.39
CA SER A 30 -17.41 -7.99 -4.19
C SER A 30 -18.01 -6.74 -4.85
N GLU A 31 -18.97 -6.98 -5.73
CA GLU A 31 -19.81 -5.98 -6.36
C GLU A 31 -21.15 -6.64 -6.75
N VAL A 32 -22.16 -5.84 -7.08
CA VAL A 32 -23.44 -6.37 -7.57
C VAL A 32 -23.22 -7.12 -8.88
N GLY A 33 -23.68 -8.37 -8.97
CA GLY A 33 -23.54 -9.20 -10.17
C GLY A 33 -22.29 -10.08 -10.18
N VAL A 34 -21.47 -10.03 -9.12
CA VAL A 34 -20.28 -10.88 -8.98
C VAL A 34 -20.62 -12.37 -9.01
N GLY A 35 -21.83 -12.77 -8.58
CA GLY A 35 -22.27 -14.17 -8.64
C GLY A 35 -22.40 -14.68 -10.08
N VAL A 36 -22.90 -13.84 -10.99
CA VAL A 36 -23.00 -14.17 -12.43
C VAL A 36 -21.61 -14.32 -13.05
N ILE A 37 -20.68 -13.42 -12.69
CA ILE A 37 -19.29 -13.51 -13.12
C ILE A 37 -18.66 -14.80 -12.60
N ALA A 38 -18.85 -15.12 -11.32
CA ALA A 38 -18.33 -16.33 -10.70
C ALA A 38 -18.84 -17.62 -11.38
N ALA A 39 -20.12 -17.66 -11.80
CA ALA A 39 -20.64 -18.77 -12.60
C ALA A 39 -19.92 -18.91 -13.95
N GLY A 40 -19.61 -17.78 -14.61
CA GLY A 40 -18.76 -17.77 -15.81
C GLY A 40 -17.35 -18.29 -15.53
N VAL A 41 -16.73 -17.85 -14.44
CA VAL A 41 -15.41 -18.28 -13.98
C VAL A 41 -15.36 -19.79 -13.71
N ALA A 42 -16.38 -20.34 -13.04
CA ALA A 42 -16.51 -21.77 -12.78
C ALA A 42 -16.65 -22.58 -14.07
N LYS A 43 -17.44 -22.09 -15.05
CA LYS A 43 -17.54 -22.68 -16.39
C LYS A 43 -16.24 -22.57 -17.20
N GLY A 44 -15.40 -21.59 -16.85
CA GLY A 44 -14.04 -21.43 -17.37
C GLY A 44 -13.02 -22.37 -16.76
N HIS A 45 -13.46 -23.39 -16.02
CA HIS A 45 -12.64 -24.39 -15.34
C HIS A 45 -11.75 -23.84 -14.22
N ALA A 46 -12.04 -22.65 -13.68
CA ALA A 46 -11.38 -22.24 -12.44
C ALA A 46 -11.76 -23.21 -11.31
N GLU A 47 -10.78 -23.61 -10.51
CA GLU A 47 -10.97 -24.53 -9.37
C GLU A 47 -11.18 -23.75 -8.06
N HIS A 48 -10.84 -22.46 -8.05
CA HIS A 48 -10.88 -21.62 -6.88
C HIS A 48 -11.32 -20.19 -7.22
N ILE A 49 -12.21 -19.61 -6.42
CA ILE A 49 -12.67 -18.23 -6.55
C ILE A 49 -12.47 -17.52 -5.21
N VAL A 50 -11.85 -16.34 -5.23
CA VAL A 50 -11.77 -15.47 -4.06
C VAL A 50 -12.75 -14.32 -4.23
N ILE A 51 -13.62 -14.09 -3.24
CA ILE A 51 -14.44 -12.88 -3.16
C ILE A 51 -13.87 -11.96 -2.08
N SER A 52 -13.27 -10.86 -2.53
CA SER A 52 -12.66 -9.85 -1.67
C SER A 52 -13.63 -8.72 -1.32
N GLY A 53 -13.73 -8.39 -0.04
CA GLY A 53 -14.45 -7.21 0.42
C GLY A 53 -13.77 -5.90 0.05
N HIS A 54 -14.57 -4.83 -0.02
CA HIS A 54 -14.09 -3.45 -0.26
C HIS A 54 -13.07 -2.94 0.77
N ASP A 55 -13.00 -3.61 1.91
CA ASP A 55 -12.24 -3.21 3.08
C ASP A 55 -10.83 -3.86 3.11
N GLY A 56 -10.44 -4.58 2.06
CA GLY A 56 -9.09 -5.13 1.90
C GLY A 56 -7.95 -4.13 2.12
N GLY A 57 -6.82 -4.62 2.63
CA GLY A 57 -5.60 -3.82 2.82
C GLY A 57 -4.89 -3.52 1.50
N THR A 58 -4.17 -2.40 1.44
CA THR A 58 -3.29 -2.05 0.30
C THR A 58 -2.04 -1.31 0.77
N GLY A 59 -0.91 -1.57 0.10
CA GLY A 59 0.33 -0.81 0.29
C GLY A 59 0.28 0.57 -0.33
N ALA A 60 -0.41 0.71 -1.47
CA ALA A 60 -0.57 1.97 -2.20
C ALA A 60 -1.85 1.92 -3.06
N SER A 61 -2.73 2.90 -2.87
CA SER A 61 -3.92 3.10 -3.70
C SER A 61 -4.41 4.54 -3.54
N SER A 62 -5.23 5.01 -4.47
CA SER A 62 -5.91 6.29 -4.34
C SER A 62 -6.92 6.26 -3.20
N TRP A 63 -7.14 7.41 -2.55
CA TRP A 63 -8.13 7.52 -1.48
C TRP A 63 -9.55 7.23 -1.98
N THR A 64 -9.85 7.63 -3.22
CA THR A 64 -11.12 7.35 -3.88
C THR A 64 -11.34 5.86 -4.07
N GLY A 65 -10.33 5.11 -4.53
CA GLY A 65 -10.40 3.66 -4.65
C GLY A 65 -10.65 2.97 -3.31
N ILE A 66 -9.96 3.39 -2.24
CA ILE A 66 -10.11 2.78 -0.90
C ILE A 66 -11.50 3.04 -0.28
N LYS A 67 -12.12 4.20 -0.57
CA LYS A 67 -13.38 4.60 0.10
C LYS A 67 -14.64 4.37 -0.71
N HIS A 68 -14.54 4.27 -2.03
CA HIS A 68 -15.70 4.33 -2.91
C HIS A 68 -15.77 3.20 -3.93
N ALA A 69 -14.82 2.25 -3.92
CA ALA A 69 -14.86 1.08 -4.80
C ALA A 69 -15.06 -0.22 -4.01
N GLY A 70 -15.88 -1.12 -4.53
CA GLY A 70 -16.21 -2.42 -3.94
C GLY A 70 -17.37 -2.39 -2.95
N LEU A 71 -17.86 -3.58 -2.59
CA LEU A 71 -18.91 -3.83 -1.59
C LEU A 71 -18.42 -4.75 -0.45
N PRO A 72 -19.16 -4.82 0.67
CA PRO A 72 -18.90 -5.79 1.75
C PRO A 72 -18.86 -7.23 1.23
N TRP A 73 -17.90 -8.01 1.72
CA TRP A 73 -17.71 -9.39 1.27
C TRP A 73 -18.92 -10.26 1.56
N GLU A 74 -19.72 -9.96 2.59
CA GLU A 74 -20.94 -10.70 2.94
C GLU A 74 -21.96 -10.70 1.77
N LEU A 75 -22.06 -9.58 1.05
CA LEU A 75 -22.93 -9.46 -0.12
C LEU A 75 -22.40 -10.27 -1.29
N GLY A 76 -21.13 -10.07 -1.65
CA GLY A 76 -20.54 -10.78 -2.80
C GLY A 76 -20.44 -12.28 -2.56
N LEU A 77 -20.02 -12.69 -1.36
CA LEU A 77 -19.85 -14.09 -0.98
C LEU A 77 -21.18 -14.84 -1.05
N SER A 78 -22.23 -14.28 -0.44
CA SER A 78 -23.56 -14.90 -0.47
C SER A 78 -24.12 -14.94 -1.89
N GLU A 79 -24.03 -13.86 -2.67
CA GLU A 79 -24.47 -13.83 -4.07
C GLU A 79 -23.74 -14.89 -4.91
N THR A 80 -22.41 -15.00 -4.77
CA THR A 80 -21.61 -16.00 -5.47
C THR A 80 -21.98 -17.41 -5.03
N HIS A 81 -22.07 -17.67 -3.73
CA HIS A 81 -22.43 -18.98 -3.21
C HIS A 81 -23.81 -19.42 -3.73
N GLN A 82 -24.83 -18.57 -3.58
CA GLN A 82 -26.19 -18.83 -4.03
C GLN A 82 -26.25 -19.07 -5.54
N THR A 83 -25.58 -18.23 -6.34
CA THR A 83 -25.58 -18.36 -7.80
C THR A 83 -24.91 -19.66 -8.26
N LEU A 84 -23.80 -20.05 -7.64
CA LEU A 84 -23.11 -21.30 -7.97
C LEU A 84 -23.95 -22.54 -7.59
N VAL A 85 -24.65 -22.49 -6.45
CA VAL A 85 -25.57 -23.57 -6.04
C VAL A 85 -26.75 -23.68 -7.00
N LEU A 86 -27.39 -22.55 -7.33
CA LEU A 86 -28.50 -22.49 -8.29
C LEU A 86 -28.15 -23.10 -9.65
N ASN A 87 -26.91 -22.90 -10.11
CA ASN A 87 -26.45 -23.40 -11.41
C ASN A 87 -25.78 -24.79 -11.35
N ASN A 88 -25.80 -25.46 -10.19
CA ASN A 88 -25.11 -26.74 -9.96
C ASN A 88 -23.60 -26.71 -10.31
N LEU A 89 -22.95 -25.57 -10.02
CA LEU A 89 -21.51 -25.35 -10.25
C LEU A 89 -20.70 -25.33 -8.94
N ARG A 90 -21.37 -25.21 -7.78
CA ARG A 90 -20.73 -25.00 -6.48
C ARG A 90 -19.71 -26.08 -6.10
N ARG A 91 -19.97 -27.33 -6.48
CA ARG A 91 -19.14 -28.52 -6.16
C ARG A 91 -17.75 -28.48 -6.79
N ARG A 92 -17.61 -27.79 -7.92
CA ARG A 92 -16.39 -27.74 -8.74
C ARG A 92 -15.40 -26.67 -8.31
N VAL A 93 -15.81 -25.79 -7.40
CA VAL A 93 -15.06 -24.58 -7.09
C VAL A 93 -15.00 -24.38 -5.59
N ILE A 94 -13.78 -24.20 -5.07
CA ILE A 94 -13.54 -23.77 -3.70
C ILE A 94 -13.70 -22.24 -3.64
N LEU A 95 -14.51 -21.75 -2.71
CA LEU A 95 -14.83 -20.35 -2.54
C LEU A 95 -14.08 -19.80 -1.31
N GLN A 96 -13.14 -18.88 -1.55
CA GLN A 96 -12.44 -18.17 -0.48
C GLN A 96 -13.04 -16.77 -0.32
N THR A 97 -13.01 -16.23 0.90
CA THR A 97 -13.25 -14.79 1.11
C THR A 97 -12.12 -14.13 1.89
N ASP A 98 -11.85 -12.87 1.59
CA ASP A 98 -11.01 -11.99 2.40
C ASP A 98 -11.67 -10.60 2.51
N GLY A 99 -11.23 -9.78 3.45
CA GLY A 99 -11.87 -8.49 3.76
C GLY A 99 -11.89 -8.21 5.25
N GLN A 100 -10.74 -7.77 5.77
CA GLN A 100 -10.51 -7.51 7.20
C GLN A 100 -11.04 -8.58 8.17
N LEU A 101 -11.03 -9.85 7.80
CA LEU A 101 -11.25 -10.95 8.75
C LEU A 101 -10.20 -10.85 9.85
N ARG A 102 -10.64 -10.80 11.11
CA ARG A 102 -9.78 -10.55 12.27
C ARG A 102 -10.00 -11.54 13.40
N THR A 103 -11.21 -12.09 13.52
CA THR A 103 -11.66 -12.91 14.64
C THR A 103 -12.17 -14.26 14.18
N GLY A 104 -12.25 -15.23 15.09
CA GLY A 104 -12.89 -16.52 14.82
C GLY A 104 -14.36 -16.39 14.47
N ARG A 105 -15.06 -15.38 15.03
CA ARG A 105 -16.44 -15.07 14.65
C ARG A 105 -16.56 -14.69 13.17
N ASP A 106 -15.64 -13.88 12.63
CA ASP A 106 -15.67 -13.47 11.23
C ASP A 106 -15.55 -14.69 10.30
N VAL A 107 -14.67 -15.64 10.66
CA VAL A 107 -14.48 -16.91 9.95
C VAL A 107 -15.75 -17.74 9.96
N VAL A 108 -16.39 -17.88 11.13
CA VAL A 108 -17.64 -18.64 11.30
C VAL A 108 -18.75 -18.05 10.45
N ILE A 109 -18.91 -16.72 10.45
CA ILE A 109 -19.92 -16.04 9.62
C ILE A 109 -19.62 -16.28 8.13
N ALA A 110 -18.37 -16.12 7.70
CA ALA A 110 -17.97 -16.38 6.32
C ALA A 110 -18.27 -17.83 5.90
N ALA A 111 -17.99 -18.81 6.76
CA ALA A 111 -18.30 -20.21 6.50
C ALA A 111 -19.81 -20.42 6.30
N LEU A 112 -20.62 -19.93 7.23
CA LEU A 112 -22.08 -20.06 7.20
C LEU A 112 -22.70 -19.35 5.97
N LEU A 113 -22.07 -18.28 5.45
CA LEU A 113 -22.45 -17.60 4.21
C LEU A 113 -21.96 -18.32 2.93
N GLY A 114 -21.10 -19.33 3.05
CA GLY A 114 -20.72 -20.23 1.96
C GLY A 114 -19.23 -20.30 1.60
N ALA A 115 -18.33 -19.67 2.37
CA ALA A 115 -16.89 -19.78 2.13
C ALA A 115 -16.32 -21.12 2.61
N ASP A 116 -15.44 -21.72 1.79
CA ASP A 116 -14.63 -22.89 2.12
C ASP A 116 -13.28 -22.51 2.75
N GLU A 117 -12.70 -21.38 2.32
CA GLU A 117 -11.39 -20.89 2.74
C GLU A 117 -11.44 -19.41 3.17
N PHE A 118 -10.47 -18.98 4.01
CA PHE A 118 -10.47 -17.65 4.64
C PHE A 118 -9.11 -16.97 4.46
N GLY A 119 -9.10 -15.82 3.79
CA GLY A 119 -7.90 -15.04 3.55
C GLY A 119 -7.66 -13.97 4.61
N PHE A 120 -6.44 -13.93 5.14
CA PHE A 120 -6.00 -12.94 6.12
C PHE A 120 -4.79 -12.16 5.60
N SER A 121 -4.74 -10.87 5.90
CA SER A 121 -3.61 -10.02 5.53
C SER A 121 -3.28 -9.03 6.65
N THR A 122 -4.15 -8.06 6.92
CA THR A 122 -3.88 -6.99 7.89
C THR A 122 -3.65 -7.51 9.32
N ALA A 123 -4.44 -8.47 9.80
CA ALA A 123 -4.30 -8.98 11.16
C ALA A 123 -2.97 -9.75 11.38
N PRO A 124 -2.54 -10.66 10.49
CA PRO A 124 -1.18 -11.20 10.51
C PRO A 124 -0.07 -10.13 10.42
N LEU A 125 -0.25 -9.07 9.63
CA LEU A 125 0.73 -7.97 9.60
C LEU A 125 0.79 -7.23 10.94
N ILE A 126 -0.32 -7.10 11.66
CA ILE A 126 -0.37 -6.52 13.01
C ILE A 126 0.34 -7.45 14.00
N SER A 127 0.15 -8.77 13.94
CA SER A 127 0.88 -9.69 14.82
C SER A 127 2.39 -9.69 14.56
N LEU A 128 2.82 -9.34 13.34
CA LEU A 128 4.22 -9.08 12.98
C LEU A 128 4.74 -7.69 13.39
N GLY A 129 3.91 -6.84 14.00
CA GLY A 129 4.31 -5.53 14.53
C GLY A 129 3.77 -4.31 13.77
N CYS A 130 2.86 -4.46 12.81
CA CYS A 130 2.26 -3.31 12.13
C CYS A 130 1.50 -2.41 13.11
N THR A 131 1.92 -1.16 13.22
CA THR A 131 1.31 -0.14 14.10
C THR A 131 0.20 0.65 13.43
N MET A 132 -0.29 0.19 12.27
CA MET A 132 -1.38 0.82 11.49
C MET A 132 -1.12 2.29 11.14
N MET A 133 0.14 2.65 10.86
CA MET A 133 0.56 4.00 10.48
C MET A 133 -0.04 4.49 9.15
N ARG A 134 -0.40 3.58 8.23
CA ARG A 134 -0.99 3.87 6.90
C ARG A 134 -0.11 4.75 5.99
N LYS A 135 1.21 4.63 6.11
CA LYS A 135 2.21 5.30 5.25
C LYS A 135 3.06 4.30 4.44
N CYS A 136 2.50 3.13 4.14
CA CYS A 136 3.18 2.06 3.41
C CYS A 136 3.73 2.54 2.06
N HIS A 137 2.97 3.36 1.34
CA HIS A 137 3.33 3.95 0.04
C HIS A 137 4.49 4.95 0.07
N LEU A 138 4.90 5.45 1.25
CA LEU A 138 5.99 6.42 1.37
C LEU A 138 7.35 5.77 1.59
N ASN A 139 7.43 4.44 1.67
CA ASN A 139 8.67 3.75 1.98
C ASN A 139 9.26 4.10 3.37
N THR A 140 8.44 4.63 4.29
CA THR A 140 8.86 5.12 5.63
C THR A 140 8.28 4.31 6.79
N CYS A 141 8.08 3.00 6.62
CA CYS A 141 7.52 2.15 7.68
C CYS A 141 8.46 2.12 8.92
N PRO A 142 8.02 2.52 10.12
CA PRO A 142 8.88 2.66 11.29
C PRO A 142 9.25 1.32 11.95
N VAL A 143 8.56 0.24 11.56
CA VAL A 143 8.71 -1.14 12.07
C VAL A 143 9.27 -2.09 11.00
N GLY A 144 9.76 -1.56 9.87
CA GLY A 144 10.44 -2.37 8.86
C GLY A 144 9.55 -3.31 8.03
N ILE A 145 8.22 -3.22 8.11
CA ILE A 145 7.29 -4.08 7.36
C ILE A 145 7.15 -3.64 5.90
N ALA A 146 6.60 -2.45 5.66
CA ALA A 146 6.31 -1.94 4.32
C ALA A 146 7.34 -0.88 3.89
N THR A 147 8.60 -1.30 3.75
CA THR A 147 9.72 -0.44 3.36
C THR A 147 10.86 -1.24 2.73
N GLN A 148 11.49 -0.66 1.72
CA GLN A 148 12.73 -1.12 1.09
C GLN A 148 13.97 -0.37 1.61
N ASP A 149 13.80 0.63 2.47
CA ASP A 149 14.91 1.36 3.09
C ASP A 149 15.69 0.42 4.05
N PRO A 150 17.00 0.19 3.83
CA PRO A 150 17.78 -0.75 4.65
C PRO A 150 17.82 -0.39 6.14
N ILE A 151 17.82 0.90 6.49
CA ILE A 151 17.85 1.36 7.89
C ILE A 151 16.52 1.04 8.58
N LEU A 152 15.41 1.22 7.86
CA LEU A 152 14.08 0.91 8.40
C LEU A 152 13.79 -0.59 8.42
N ARG A 153 14.24 -1.36 7.42
CA ARG A 153 14.11 -2.83 7.39
C ARG A 153 14.79 -3.49 8.58
N LYS A 154 15.94 -2.97 9.04
CA LYS A 154 16.62 -3.43 10.27
C LYS A 154 15.78 -3.29 11.55
N LYS A 155 14.67 -2.53 11.51
CA LYS A 155 13.74 -2.37 12.65
C LYS A 155 12.64 -3.45 12.69
N PHE A 156 12.60 -4.37 11.73
CA PHE A 156 11.64 -5.46 11.73
C PHE A 156 12.01 -6.52 12.78
N ASP A 157 11.13 -6.71 13.77
CA ASP A 157 11.28 -7.67 14.87
C ASP A 157 10.19 -8.77 14.84
N GLY A 158 9.42 -8.84 13.75
CA GLY A 158 8.36 -9.83 13.59
C GLY A 158 8.93 -11.23 13.41
N LYS A 159 8.33 -12.23 14.06
CA LYS A 159 8.76 -13.63 13.98
C LYS A 159 7.64 -14.54 13.46
N PRO A 160 7.97 -15.64 12.75
CA PRO A 160 6.96 -16.60 12.29
C PRO A 160 6.03 -17.10 13.40
N GLU A 161 6.56 -17.29 14.62
CA GLU A 161 5.83 -17.76 15.79
C GLU A 161 4.66 -16.83 16.14
N TYR A 162 4.77 -15.52 15.89
CA TYR A 162 3.69 -14.57 16.18
C TYR A 162 2.48 -14.79 15.27
N VAL A 163 2.73 -15.13 14.00
CA VAL A 163 1.68 -15.46 13.03
C VAL A 163 1.08 -16.83 13.33
N ILE A 164 1.93 -17.81 13.67
CA ILE A 164 1.48 -19.15 14.09
C ILE A 164 0.55 -19.05 15.30
N ASN A 165 0.97 -18.34 16.35
CA ASN A 165 0.17 -18.15 17.57
C ASN A 165 -1.14 -17.42 17.27
N TYR A 166 -1.11 -16.39 16.42
CA TYR A 166 -2.32 -15.70 15.97
C TYR A 166 -3.33 -16.67 15.34
N PHE A 167 -2.90 -17.51 14.39
CA PHE A 167 -3.79 -18.47 13.75
C PHE A 167 -4.26 -19.58 14.69
N PHE A 168 -3.45 -20.01 15.67
CA PHE A 168 -3.91 -20.94 16.71
C PHE A 168 -5.03 -20.34 17.56
N MET A 169 -4.93 -19.06 17.95
CA MET A 169 -5.98 -18.37 18.70
C MET A 169 -7.27 -18.25 17.87
N ILE A 170 -7.16 -17.87 16.58
CA ILE A 170 -8.31 -17.82 15.68
C ILE A 170 -8.95 -19.20 15.54
N ALA A 171 -8.15 -20.24 15.32
CA ALA A 171 -8.65 -21.60 15.17
C ALA A 171 -9.33 -22.11 16.45
N GLU A 172 -8.84 -21.75 17.65
CA GLU A 172 -9.53 -22.09 18.91
C GLU A 172 -10.87 -21.37 19.02
N GLU A 173 -10.91 -20.06 18.76
CA GLU A 173 -12.17 -19.30 18.78
C GLU A 173 -13.19 -19.86 17.79
N VAL A 174 -12.76 -20.29 16.60
CA VAL A 174 -13.62 -20.98 15.63
C VAL A 174 -14.15 -22.30 16.20
N ARG A 175 -13.30 -23.11 16.86
CA ARG A 175 -13.74 -24.36 17.50
C ARG A 175 -14.77 -24.12 18.60
N ASP A 176 -14.61 -23.06 19.40
CA ASP A 176 -15.59 -22.69 20.42
C ASP A 176 -16.96 -22.40 19.82
N TYR A 177 -17.01 -21.63 18.73
CA TYR A 177 -18.26 -21.37 18.00
C TYR A 177 -18.83 -22.62 17.33
N MET A 178 -17.97 -23.46 16.74
CA MET A 178 -18.38 -24.76 16.17
C MET A 178 -19.07 -25.63 17.21
N ALA A 179 -18.48 -25.75 18.41
CA ALA A 179 -19.04 -26.52 19.51
C ALA A 179 -20.39 -25.95 19.99
N GLN A 180 -20.52 -24.62 20.08
CA GLN A 180 -21.78 -23.96 20.45
C GLN A 180 -22.89 -24.20 19.42
N LEU A 181 -22.54 -24.22 18.13
CA LEU A 181 -23.49 -24.44 17.03
C LEU A 181 -23.75 -25.93 16.74
N GLY A 182 -22.98 -26.84 17.34
CA GLY A 182 -23.14 -28.29 17.20
C GLY A 182 -22.46 -28.91 15.97
N PHE A 183 -21.47 -28.23 15.38
CA PHE A 183 -20.72 -28.72 14.22
C PHE A 183 -19.39 -29.35 14.62
N LYS A 184 -19.03 -30.47 13.99
CA LYS A 184 -17.75 -31.17 14.25
C LYS A 184 -16.65 -30.75 13.28
N THR A 185 -17.03 -30.33 12.08
CA THR A 185 -16.10 -29.92 11.02
C THR A 185 -16.57 -28.63 10.38
N VAL A 186 -15.64 -27.80 9.88
CA VAL A 186 -15.98 -26.56 9.15
C VAL A 186 -16.87 -26.89 7.94
N LYS A 187 -16.58 -28.01 7.27
CA LYS A 187 -17.36 -28.53 6.13
C LYS A 187 -18.86 -28.62 6.40
N GLU A 188 -19.27 -29.03 7.61
CA GLU A 188 -20.68 -29.13 7.99
C GLU A 188 -21.38 -27.77 8.12
N MET A 189 -20.61 -26.71 8.40
CA MET A 189 -21.10 -25.33 8.55
C MET A 189 -21.30 -24.61 7.22
N ILE A 190 -20.57 -25.00 6.17
CA ILE A 190 -20.51 -24.22 4.94
C ILE A 190 -21.91 -24.05 4.33
N GLY A 191 -22.35 -22.81 4.17
CA GLY A 191 -23.65 -22.46 3.60
C GLY A 191 -24.87 -22.67 4.52
N GLN A 192 -24.68 -22.96 5.82
CA GLN A 192 -25.76 -23.14 6.80
C GLN A 192 -26.31 -21.80 7.31
N THR A 193 -26.82 -20.96 6.41
CA THR A 193 -27.27 -19.59 6.75
C THR A 193 -28.39 -19.54 7.79
N GLN A 194 -29.16 -20.62 7.96
CA GLN A 194 -30.21 -20.72 8.98
C GLN A 194 -29.67 -20.65 10.43
N CYS A 195 -28.36 -20.81 10.63
CA CYS A 195 -27.71 -20.63 11.93
C CYS A 195 -27.40 -19.15 12.26
N ILE A 196 -27.68 -18.21 11.35
CA ILE A 196 -27.51 -16.77 11.55
C ILE A 196 -28.86 -16.08 11.42
N ARG A 197 -29.11 -15.08 12.27
CA ARG A 197 -30.29 -14.22 12.20
C ARG A 197 -29.94 -12.77 12.48
N GLN A 198 -30.74 -11.84 11.94
CA GLN A 198 -30.69 -10.44 12.33
C GLN A 198 -31.05 -10.29 13.82
N CYS A 199 -30.39 -9.37 14.51
CA CYS A 199 -30.73 -9.04 15.89
C CYS A 199 -32.03 -8.23 15.91
N ASP A 200 -32.98 -8.63 16.76
CA ASP A 200 -34.30 -7.98 16.87
C ASP A 200 -34.21 -6.59 17.52
N ILE A 201 -33.10 -6.30 18.21
CA ILE A 201 -32.85 -5.03 18.90
C ILE A 201 -31.95 -4.15 18.01
N PRO A 202 -32.51 -3.13 17.33
CA PRO A 202 -31.73 -2.25 16.48
C PRO A 202 -30.82 -1.34 17.32
N LEU A 203 -29.61 -1.10 16.85
CA LEU A 203 -28.66 -0.20 17.51
C LEU A 203 -29.10 1.28 17.43
N ASN A 204 -29.76 1.65 16.33
CA ASN A 204 -30.32 2.98 16.09
C ASN A 204 -31.38 2.95 14.97
N GLU A 205 -32.06 4.07 14.75
CA GLU A 205 -33.11 4.20 13.72
C GLU A 205 -32.64 3.86 12.30
N LYS A 206 -31.37 4.11 11.95
CA LYS A 206 -30.85 3.78 10.60
C LYS A 206 -30.69 2.28 10.42
N THR A 207 -30.24 1.56 11.45
CA THR A 207 -30.06 0.10 11.38
C THR A 207 -31.37 -0.66 11.22
N LYS A 208 -32.52 -0.07 11.60
CA LYS A 208 -33.85 -0.65 11.36
C LYS A 208 -34.21 -0.79 9.88
N LEU A 209 -33.54 -0.03 9.01
CA LEU A 209 -33.83 0.01 7.58
C LEU A 209 -33.10 -1.08 6.78
N LEU A 210 -32.24 -1.87 7.42
CA LEU A 210 -31.47 -2.93 6.75
C LEU A 210 -32.26 -4.24 6.71
N ASP A 211 -32.32 -4.84 5.52
CA ASP A 211 -32.90 -6.16 5.27
C ASP A 211 -31.81 -7.13 4.84
N PHE A 212 -31.63 -8.21 5.63
CA PHE A 212 -30.64 -9.26 5.39
C PHE A 212 -31.24 -10.51 4.73
N GLY A 213 -32.55 -10.53 4.41
CA GLY A 213 -33.25 -11.71 3.92
C GLY A 213 -32.62 -12.31 2.65
N LYS A 214 -32.11 -11.47 1.75
CA LYS A 214 -31.43 -11.92 0.52
C LYS A 214 -30.06 -12.55 0.75
N ILE A 215 -29.38 -12.18 1.83
CA ILE A 215 -28.06 -12.74 2.19
C ILE A 215 -28.25 -14.10 2.88
N LEU A 216 -29.29 -14.21 3.71
CA LEU A 216 -29.52 -15.36 4.58
C LEU A 216 -30.33 -16.49 3.93
N VAL A 217 -30.49 -16.49 2.60
CA VAL A 217 -31.21 -17.55 1.87
C VAL A 217 -30.48 -18.90 2.03
N PRO A 218 -31.13 -19.94 2.59
CA PRO A 218 -30.52 -21.24 2.76
C PRO A 218 -30.14 -21.90 1.43
N ALA A 219 -28.91 -22.41 1.33
CA ALA A 219 -28.44 -23.07 0.11
C ALA A 219 -29.34 -24.25 -0.33
N ARG A 220 -29.86 -25.00 0.64
CA ARG A 220 -30.81 -26.11 0.42
C ARG A 220 -32.11 -25.70 -0.23
N SER A 221 -32.56 -24.44 -0.07
CA SER A 221 -33.77 -23.98 -0.76
C SER A 221 -33.54 -23.69 -2.25
N LEU A 222 -32.28 -23.65 -2.69
CA LEU A 222 -31.90 -23.34 -4.07
C LEU A 222 -31.65 -24.61 -4.90
N ASN A 223 -31.08 -25.63 -4.28
CA ASN A 223 -30.80 -26.94 -4.88
C ASN A 223 -30.61 -27.97 -3.74
N ASP A 224 -30.90 -29.25 -3.96
CA ASP A 224 -30.67 -30.32 -2.96
C ASP A 224 -29.24 -30.90 -2.99
N GLY A 225 -28.42 -30.46 -3.95
CA GLY A 225 -27.03 -30.89 -4.12
C GLY A 225 -26.08 -30.44 -3.02
N GLU A 226 -24.80 -30.84 -3.09
CA GLU A 226 -23.78 -30.33 -2.16
C GLU A 226 -23.56 -28.82 -2.30
N HIS A 227 -23.36 -28.14 -1.17
CA HIS A 227 -23.26 -26.68 -1.08
C HIS A 227 -21.83 -26.19 -0.80
N TYR A 228 -20.86 -27.08 -0.73
CA TYR A 228 -19.45 -26.74 -0.50
C TYR A 228 -18.61 -27.19 -1.69
N GLY A 229 -17.38 -26.68 -1.78
CA GLY A 229 -16.53 -26.80 -2.96
C GLY A 229 -15.56 -27.96 -2.92
N GLY A 230 -15.01 -28.30 -4.08
CA GLY A 230 -13.91 -29.26 -4.22
C GLY A 230 -14.33 -30.74 -4.14
N THR A 231 -15.60 -31.05 -4.37
CA THR A 231 -16.09 -32.45 -4.43
C THR A 231 -16.09 -33.04 -5.82
N GLU A 232 -16.10 -32.20 -6.84
CA GLU A 232 -15.94 -32.58 -8.24
C GLU A 232 -14.71 -31.84 -8.80
N GLU A 233 -13.82 -32.56 -9.47
CA GLU A 233 -12.66 -31.95 -10.14
C GLU A 233 -13.09 -31.28 -11.46
N GLN A 234 -12.30 -30.29 -11.91
CA GLN A 234 -12.49 -29.67 -13.21
C GLN A 234 -11.75 -30.48 -14.29
N GLU A 235 -12.45 -30.83 -15.36
CA GLU A 235 -11.86 -31.54 -16.50
C GLU A 235 -11.26 -30.55 -17.51
N PHE A 236 -9.94 -30.65 -17.73
CA PHE A 236 -9.21 -29.75 -18.64
C PHE A 236 -8.86 -30.38 -20.00
N GLY A 237 -9.03 -31.70 -20.16
CA GLY A 237 -8.68 -32.41 -21.38
C GLY A 237 -7.18 -32.32 -21.72
N LEU A 238 -6.30 -32.47 -20.72
CA LEU A 238 -4.84 -32.37 -20.95
C LEU A 238 -4.27 -33.66 -21.55
N GLU A 239 -4.94 -34.77 -21.33
CA GLU A 239 -4.64 -36.13 -21.76
C GLU A 239 -4.77 -36.33 -23.28
N ASP A 240 -5.68 -35.61 -23.93
CA ASP A 240 -5.99 -35.78 -25.36
C ASP A 240 -5.29 -34.74 -26.26
N ARG A 241 -4.21 -34.11 -25.78
CA ARG A 241 -3.52 -33.04 -26.51
C ARG A 241 -2.44 -33.59 -27.45
N MET A 242 -2.36 -33.03 -28.65
CA MET A 242 -1.27 -33.29 -29.61
C MET A 242 0.13 -33.07 -29.02
N GLU A 243 0.27 -32.12 -28.09
CA GLU A 243 1.55 -31.84 -27.42
C GLU A 243 2.09 -33.05 -26.61
N ASN A 244 1.26 -34.03 -26.25
CA ASN A 244 1.68 -35.15 -25.42
C ASN A 244 2.77 -36.02 -26.08
N GLU A 245 2.76 -36.13 -27.42
CA GLU A 245 3.85 -36.79 -28.16
C GLU A 245 5.20 -36.09 -27.97
N LEU A 246 5.19 -34.75 -27.98
CA LEU A 246 6.38 -33.94 -27.72
C LEU A 246 6.83 -34.06 -26.27
N VAL A 247 5.89 -34.07 -25.32
CA VAL A 247 6.18 -34.27 -23.90
C VAL A 247 6.92 -35.59 -23.66
N ASP A 248 6.47 -36.68 -24.28
CA ASP A 248 7.12 -37.99 -24.15
C ASP A 248 8.51 -38.01 -24.76
N ALA A 249 8.70 -37.43 -25.95
CA ALA A 249 10.02 -37.28 -26.57
C ALA A 249 11.00 -36.47 -25.69
N VAL A 250 10.51 -35.42 -25.02
CA VAL A 250 11.32 -34.60 -24.11
C VAL A 250 11.64 -35.33 -22.81
N LYS A 251 10.76 -36.19 -22.29
CA LYS A 251 11.09 -37.05 -21.14
C LYS A 251 12.32 -37.91 -21.41
N GLU A 252 12.45 -38.47 -22.61
CA GLU A 252 13.64 -39.25 -22.99
C GLU A 252 14.92 -38.42 -22.99
N VAL A 253 14.85 -37.14 -23.40
CA VAL A 253 15.97 -36.20 -23.32
C VAL A 253 16.34 -35.93 -21.86
N LEU A 254 15.34 -35.66 -21.03
CA LEU A 254 15.54 -35.41 -19.61
C LEU A 254 16.10 -36.65 -18.89
N GLU A 255 15.82 -37.87 -19.35
CA GLU A 255 16.36 -39.13 -18.84
C GLU A 255 17.75 -39.48 -19.41
N GLY A 256 18.28 -38.68 -20.34
CA GLY A 256 19.57 -38.91 -20.98
C GLY A 256 19.58 -40.04 -22.01
N LYS A 257 18.41 -40.58 -22.38
CA LYS A 257 18.25 -41.60 -23.43
C LYS A 257 18.41 -41.00 -24.82
N ARG A 258 18.08 -39.71 -24.96
CA ARG A 258 18.13 -38.96 -26.23
C ARG A 258 18.88 -37.64 -26.02
N LYS A 259 19.66 -37.21 -27.02
CA LYS A 259 20.40 -35.94 -26.95
C LYS A 259 19.57 -34.73 -27.38
N ASN A 260 18.78 -34.89 -28.45
CA ASN A 260 17.97 -33.83 -29.03
C ASN A 260 16.68 -34.40 -29.64
N VAL A 261 15.64 -33.57 -29.76
CA VAL A 261 14.36 -33.88 -30.37
C VAL A 261 14.18 -32.98 -31.59
N LEU A 262 13.93 -33.60 -32.74
CA LEU A 262 13.43 -32.93 -33.94
C LEU A 262 12.09 -33.59 -34.28
N MET A 263 11.03 -32.80 -34.37
CA MET A 263 9.69 -33.27 -34.72
C MET A 263 9.05 -32.37 -35.76
N GLU A 264 8.29 -32.97 -36.67
CA GLU A 264 7.48 -32.27 -37.67
C GLU A 264 6.01 -32.62 -37.45
N LEU A 265 5.17 -31.60 -37.23
CA LEU A 265 3.77 -31.77 -36.87
C LEU A 265 2.87 -30.84 -37.70
N LYS A 266 1.60 -31.22 -37.85
CA LYS A 266 0.56 -30.32 -38.40
C LYS A 266 -0.20 -29.70 -37.23
N ILE A 267 -0.40 -28.39 -37.26
CA ILE A 267 -1.08 -27.66 -36.18
C ILE A 267 -2.36 -27.01 -36.70
N GLY A 268 -3.43 -27.11 -35.91
CA GLY A 268 -4.70 -26.45 -36.13
C GLY A 268 -4.98 -25.33 -35.13
N ASN A 269 -5.99 -24.52 -35.42
CA ASN A 269 -6.36 -23.39 -34.55
C ASN A 269 -6.96 -23.83 -33.21
N GLU A 270 -7.36 -25.10 -33.11
CA GLU A 270 -7.84 -25.76 -31.88
C GLU A 270 -6.69 -26.14 -30.94
N ASP A 271 -5.46 -26.24 -31.46
CA ASP A 271 -4.24 -26.58 -30.71
C ASP A 271 -3.72 -25.37 -29.94
N ARG A 272 -4.33 -25.15 -28.77
CA ARG A 272 -4.04 -24.01 -27.90
C ARG A 272 -2.87 -24.31 -26.96
N SER A 273 -2.11 -23.28 -26.60
CA SER A 273 -0.99 -23.36 -25.65
C SER A 273 0.10 -24.36 -26.03
N PHE A 274 0.28 -24.68 -27.32
CA PHE A 274 1.27 -25.68 -27.76
C PHE A 274 2.69 -25.32 -27.29
N GLY A 275 3.39 -26.32 -26.75
CA GLY A 275 4.76 -26.23 -26.20
C GLY A 275 4.83 -25.82 -24.72
N THR A 276 3.72 -25.37 -24.13
CA THR A 276 3.68 -24.89 -22.74
C THR A 276 3.91 -26.02 -21.72
N THR A 277 3.30 -27.19 -21.94
CA THR A 277 3.40 -28.33 -21.02
C THR A 277 4.76 -29.01 -21.12
N THR A 278 5.34 -29.01 -22.32
CA THR A 278 6.72 -29.43 -22.57
C THR A 278 7.69 -28.56 -21.79
N SER A 279 7.50 -27.23 -21.85
CA SER A 279 8.29 -26.27 -21.06
C SER A 279 8.18 -26.51 -19.55
N TYR A 280 6.99 -26.84 -19.05
CA TYR A 280 6.79 -27.23 -17.64
C TYR A 280 7.67 -28.42 -17.23
N HIS A 281 7.69 -29.49 -18.04
CA HIS A 281 8.47 -30.68 -17.70
C HIS A 281 9.98 -30.42 -17.66
N ILE A 282 10.49 -29.58 -18.57
CA ILE A 282 11.90 -29.16 -18.57
C ILE A 282 12.18 -28.29 -17.34
N SER A 283 11.40 -27.23 -17.14
CA SER A 283 11.60 -26.25 -16.06
C SER A 283 11.46 -26.90 -14.68
N ARG A 284 10.58 -27.89 -14.50
CA ARG A 284 10.45 -28.63 -13.24
C ARG A 284 11.71 -29.41 -12.86
N LYS A 285 12.50 -29.83 -13.85
CA LYS A 285 13.72 -30.61 -13.63
C LYS A 285 14.99 -29.75 -13.63
N LEU A 286 15.06 -28.75 -14.50
CA LEU A 286 16.27 -27.97 -14.76
C LEU A 286 16.16 -26.51 -14.32
N LEU A 287 15.01 -26.07 -13.80
CA LEU A 287 14.73 -24.68 -13.41
C LEU A 287 15.06 -23.73 -14.57
N ASP A 288 15.62 -22.55 -14.26
CA ASP A 288 15.93 -21.50 -15.23
C ASP A 288 17.09 -21.85 -16.17
N ALA A 289 17.90 -22.87 -15.84
CA ALA A 289 19.01 -23.28 -16.69
C ALA A 289 18.51 -23.83 -18.05
N GLY A 290 17.33 -24.46 -18.05
CA GLY A 290 16.72 -25.07 -19.24
C GLY A 290 17.62 -26.10 -19.91
N LEU A 291 17.42 -26.30 -21.21
CA LEU A 291 18.26 -27.14 -22.06
C LEU A 291 19.20 -26.28 -22.92
N PRO A 292 20.29 -26.85 -23.47
CA PRO A 292 21.06 -26.21 -24.53
C PRO A 292 20.15 -25.74 -25.68
N GLU A 293 20.55 -24.68 -26.37
CA GLU A 293 19.75 -24.12 -27.48
C GLU A 293 19.47 -25.18 -28.55
N ASP A 294 18.27 -25.12 -29.13
CA ASP A 294 17.80 -26.04 -30.18
C ASP A 294 17.82 -27.54 -29.81
N THR A 295 17.88 -27.88 -28.51
CA THR A 295 17.77 -29.27 -28.04
C THR A 295 16.43 -29.89 -28.40
N VAL A 296 15.35 -29.09 -28.32
CA VAL A 296 14.00 -29.48 -28.72
C VAL A 296 13.57 -28.57 -29.86
N PHE A 297 13.64 -29.05 -31.09
CA PHE A 297 13.25 -28.32 -32.29
C PHE A 297 11.98 -28.91 -32.87
N VAL A 298 10.92 -28.11 -32.99
CA VAL A 298 9.63 -28.56 -33.51
C VAL A 298 9.25 -27.70 -34.71
N LYS A 299 9.11 -28.35 -35.86
CA LYS A 299 8.59 -27.75 -37.09
C LYS A 299 7.11 -28.02 -37.19
N LEU A 300 6.34 -26.97 -37.41
CA LEU A 300 4.89 -27.02 -37.43
C LEU A 300 4.40 -26.41 -38.74
N LYS A 301 3.35 -27.00 -39.31
CA LYS A 301 2.69 -26.48 -40.50
C LYS A 301 1.20 -26.32 -40.27
N GLY A 302 0.67 -25.13 -40.50
CA GLY A 302 -0.76 -24.82 -40.35
C GLY A 302 -1.02 -23.50 -39.63
N SER A 303 -2.16 -23.40 -38.93
CA SER A 303 -2.59 -22.17 -38.25
C SER A 303 -2.66 -22.43 -36.75
N ALA A 304 -1.75 -21.90 -35.96
CA ALA A 304 -1.70 -22.20 -34.53
C ALA A 304 -2.80 -21.52 -33.73
N GLY A 305 -3.32 -22.25 -32.74
CA GLY A 305 -4.29 -21.74 -31.79
C GLY A 305 -3.73 -20.66 -30.86
N GLN A 306 -4.62 -20.17 -30.00
CA GLN A 306 -4.32 -19.14 -29.01
C GLN A 306 -3.14 -19.54 -28.10
N SER A 307 -2.26 -18.58 -27.83
CA SER A 307 -1.10 -18.75 -26.95
C SER A 307 -0.06 -19.77 -27.40
N PHE A 308 0.14 -19.90 -28.70
CA PHE A 308 1.23 -20.68 -29.27
C PHE A 308 2.58 -20.27 -28.63
N GLY A 309 3.32 -21.25 -28.10
CA GLY A 309 4.62 -20.99 -27.49
C GLY A 309 4.60 -20.21 -26.17
N ALA A 310 3.49 -20.24 -25.42
CA ALA A 310 3.43 -19.59 -24.12
C ALA A 310 4.39 -20.23 -23.10
N PHE A 311 5.06 -19.39 -22.30
CA PHE A 311 5.97 -19.78 -21.22
C PHE A 311 7.10 -20.75 -21.61
N ILE A 312 7.54 -20.71 -22.87
CA ILE A 312 8.58 -21.62 -23.34
C ILE A 312 9.95 -21.24 -22.78
N CYS A 313 10.60 -22.22 -22.14
CA CYS A 313 11.91 -22.11 -21.52
C CYS A 313 13.05 -22.27 -22.54
N ARG A 314 14.27 -21.94 -22.10
CA ARG A 314 15.50 -22.13 -22.88
C ARG A 314 15.64 -23.58 -23.39
N GLY A 315 16.03 -23.69 -24.66
CA GLY A 315 16.33 -24.96 -25.34
C GLY A 315 15.19 -25.56 -26.17
N ILE A 316 13.99 -24.97 -26.11
CA ILE A 316 12.91 -25.24 -27.05
C ILE A 316 12.90 -24.19 -28.15
N THR A 317 12.80 -24.67 -29.39
CA THR A 317 12.63 -23.88 -30.60
C THR A 317 11.39 -24.36 -31.34
N LEU A 318 10.43 -23.45 -31.52
CA LEU A 318 9.22 -23.68 -32.29
C LEU A 318 9.29 -22.91 -33.61
N GLU A 319 9.23 -23.64 -34.71
CA GLU A 319 9.19 -23.12 -36.06
C GLU A 319 7.80 -23.40 -36.65
N LEU A 320 7.09 -22.36 -37.08
CA LEU A 320 5.75 -22.46 -37.65
C LEU A 320 5.71 -21.87 -39.06
N GLU A 321 5.48 -22.74 -40.03
CA GLU A 321 5.10 -22.39 -41.40
C GLU A 321 3.56 -22.22 -41.46
N GLY A 322 3.11 -20.97 -41.53
CA GLY A 322 1.70 -20.59 -41.61
C GLY A 322 1.39 -19.32 -40.84
N ASP A 323 0.37 -19.36 -39.97
CA ASP A 323 -0.10 -18.23 -39.17
C ASP A 323 -0.41 -18.63 -37.72
N ALA A 324 -0.59 -17.65 -36.84
CA ALA A 324 -0.96 -17.89 -35.45
C ALA A 324 -1.97 -16.88 -34.91
N ASN A 325 -2.79 -17.32 -33.96
CA ASN A 325 -3.76 -16.47 -33.27
C ASN A 325 -3.11 -15.57 -32.19
N ASP A 326 -3.90 -15.00 -31.27
CA ASP A 326 -3.38 -14.08 -30.25
C ASP A 326 -2.43 -14.77 -29.24
N TYR A 327 -1.65 -13.96 -28.52
CA TYR A 327 -0.78 -14.37 -27.41
C TYR A 327 0.42 -15.24 -27.76
N VAL A 328 0.91 -15.21 -29.01
CA VAL A 328 2.12 -15.94 -29.39
C VAL A 328 3.28 -15.55 -28.47
N GLY A 329 3.95 -16.54 -27.87
CA GLY A 329 5.07 -16.29 -26.96
C GLY A 329 4.69 -15.57 -25.66
N LYS A 330 3.43 -15.61 -25.22
CA LYS A 330 3.01 -15.06 -23.92
C LYS A 330 3.92 -15.59 -22.79
N GLY A 331 4.55 -14.68 -22.06
CA GLY A 331 5.49 -15.02 -21.00
C GLY A 331 6.71 -15.82 -21.47
N LEU A 332 7.19 -15.63 -22.70
CA LEU A 332 8.39 -16.29 -23.22
C LEU A 332 9.55 -16.18 -22.22
N SER A 333 10.18 -17.31 -21.93
CA SER A 333 11.14 -17.47 -20.83
C SER A 333 12.44 -18.15 -21.30
N GLY A 334 12.94 -17.72 -22.45
CA GLY A 334 14.25 -18.16 -22.99
C GLY A 334 14.17 -19.03 -24.24
N GLY A 335 12.98 -19.49 -24.62
CA GLY A 335 12.76 -20.23 -25.87
C GLY A 335 12.93 -19.39 -27.14
N LYS A 336 12.87 -20.06 -28.29
CA LYS A 336 12.90 -19.45 -29.62
C LYS A 336 11.61 -19.73 -30.37
N ILE A 337 10.98 -18.69 -30.93
CA ILE A 337 9.77 -18.80 -31.77
C ILE A 337 10.10 -18.22 -33.15
N ILE A 338 9.80 -18.98 -34.19
CA ILE A 338 10.01 -18.61 -35.58
C ILE A 338 8.67 -18.78 -36.29
N LEU A 339 8.16 -17.73 -36.92
CA LEU A 339 6.89 -17.72 -37.61
C LEU A 339 7.05 -17.10 -39.00
N PHE A 340 6.70 -17.84 -40.04
CA PHE A 340 6.75 -17.38 -41.43
C PHE A 340 5.60 -17.96 -42.26
N PRO A 341 5.17 -17.25 -43.32
CA PRO A 341 4.03 -17.69 -44.12
C PRO A 341 4.35 -18.96 -44.92
N SER A 342 3.33 -19.70 -45.34
CA SER A 342 3.52 -20.92 -46.13
C SER A 342 4.17 -20.66 -47.48
N GLU A 343 5.02 -21.58 -47.91
CA GLU A 343 5.67 -21.56 -49.23
C GLU A 343 4.66 -21.72 -50.38
N ASN A 344 3.47 -22.24 -50.10
CA ASN A 344 2.42 -22.49 -51.09
C ASN A 344 1.57 -21.26 -51.42
N LEU A 345 1.95 -20.06 -50.94
CA LEU A 345 1.24 -18.82 -51.25
C LEU A 345 1.60 -18.30 -52.66
N PRO A 346 0.70 -17.54 -53.32
CA PRO A 346 1.00 -16.91 -54.60
C PRO A 346 2.25 -16.02 -54.52
N GLU A 347 3.06 -15.95 -55.59
CA GLU A 347 4.24 -15.07 -55.65
C GLU A 347 3.92 -13.58 -55.42
N SER A 348 2.67 -13.17 -55.66
CA SER A 348 2.19 -11.81 -55.39
C SER A 348 1.92 -11.52 -53.91
N PHE A 349 1.95 -12.54 -53.03
CA PHE A 349 1.72 -12.37 -51.61
C PHE A 349 2.94 -11.74 -50.92
N LYS A 350 2.71 -10.62 -50.24
CA LYS A 350 3.73 -9.91 -49.46
C LYS A 350 3.49 -10.11 -47.98
N ALA A 351 4.44 -10.73 -47.30
CA ALA A 351 4.33 -11.04 -45.87
C ALA A 351 4.23 -9.75 -45.03
N GLU A 352 5.01 -8.74 -45.41
CA GLU A 352 5.12 -7.45 -44.74
C GLU A 352 3.87 -6.56 -44.85
N GLU A 353 2.89 -6.93 -45.69
CA GLU A 353 1.61 -6.25 -45.83
C GLU A 353 0.45 -7.03 -45.18
N ASN A 354 0.71 -8.22 -44.60
CA ASN A 354 -0.33 -9.13 -44.12
C ASN A 354 -0.10 -9.56 -42.66
N ILE A 355 -1.20 -9.80 -41.94
CA ILE A 355 -1.16 -10.25 -40.55
C ILE A 355 -0.73 -11.71 -40.49
N ILE A 356 0.32 -12.00 -39.72
CA ILE A 356 0.81 -13.35 -39.47
C ILE A 356 0.51 -13.85 -38.04
N ALA A 357 0.41 -12.92 -37.08
CA ALA A 357 0.13 -13.23 -35.69
C ALA A 357 -0.89 -12.25 -35.08
N GLY A 358 -1.73 -12.76 -34.19
CA GLY A 358 -2.76 -11.99 -33.51
C GLY A 358 -2.23 -10.98 -32.48
N ASN A 359 -3.12 -10.56 -31.59
CA ASN A 359 -2.88 -9.51 -30.62
C ASN A 359 -2.00 -9.98 -29.45
N VAL A 360 -1.40 -9.03 -28.74
CA VAL A 360 -0.76 -9.24 -27.43
C VAL A 360 0.33 -10.32 -27.45
N CYS A 361 1.04 -10.45 -28.58
CA CYS A 361 2.20 -11.34 -28.68
C CYS A 361 3.31 -10.89 -27.72
N LEU A 362 4.00 -11.86 -27.13
CA LEU A 362 5.09 -11.67 -26.17
C LEU A 362 4.69 -10.92 -24.90
N TYR A 363 3.42 -11.06 -24.51
CA TYR A 363 2.92 -10.44 -23.28
C TYR A 363 3.75 -10.85 -22.06
N GLY A 364 4.44 -9.90 -21.43
CA GLY A 364 5.20 -10.17 -20.21
C GLY A 364 6.39 -11.11 -20.41
N ALA A 365 6.91 -11.25 -21.63
CA ALA A 365 8.09 -12.05 -21.91
C ALA A 365 9.30 -11.57 -21.09
N THR A 366 10.09 -12.49 -20.55
CA THR A 366 11.23 -12.20 -19.66
C THR A 366 12.57 -12.43 -20.34
N SER A 367 12.63 -13.36 -21.29
CA SER A 367 13.82 -13.68 -22.07
C SER A 367 13.43 -14.53 -23.30
N GLY A 368 14.36 -14.78 -24.20
CA GLY A 368 14.14 -15.58 -25.41
C GLY A 368 14.09 -14.75 -26.69
N LYS A 369 13.88 -15.42 -27.82
CA LYS A 369 13.95 -14.85 -29.16
C LYS A 369 12.68 -15.15 -29.95
N ALA A 370 12.15 -14.17 -30.68
CA ALA A 370 10.97 -14.37 -31.52
C ALA A 370 11.10 -13.64 -32.86
N TYR A 371 10.88 -14.36 -33.95
CA TYR A 371 11.05 -13.87 -35.31
C TYR A 371 9.76 -14.07 -36.11
N PHE A 372 9.13 -12.97 -36.52
CA PHE A 372 7.83 -12.96 -37.21
C PHE A 372 7.99 -12.36 -38.62
N ARG A 373 7.89 -13.17 -39.67
CA ARG A 373 7.89 -12.69 -41.05
C ARG A 373 6.48 -12.27 -41.45
N GLY A 374 6.08 -11.08 -41.00
CA GLY A 374 4.81 -10.45 -41.33
C GLY A 374 4.37 -9.45 -40.26
N VAL A 375 3.13 -8.95 -40.41
CA VAL A 375 2.55 -7.96 -39.50
C VAL A 375 1.94 -8.64 -38.28
N THR A 376 2.26 -8.13 -37.10
CA THR A 376 1.61 -8.51 -35.83
C THR A 376 0.45 -7.56 -35.54
N ALA A 377 -0.61 -8.04 -34.88
CA ALA A 377 -1.76 -7.18 -34.57
C ALA A 377 -1.48 -6.21 -33.40
N GLU A 378 -2.48 -5.87 -32.59
CA GLU A 378 -2.35 -4.85 -31.54
C GLU A 378 -1.52 -5.34 -30.34
N ARG A 379 -0.93 -4.39 -29.60
CA ARG A 379 -0.23 -4.62 -28.32
C ARG A 379 0.95 -5.60 -28.42
N PHE A 380 1.65 -5.61 -29.55
CA PHE A 380 2.88 -6.39 -29.73
C PHE A 380 3.93 -6.03 -28.66
N CYS A 381 4.54 -7.02 -28.01
CA CYS A 381 5.54 -6.84 -26.95
C CYS A 381 5.05 -6.02 -25.74
N VAL A 382 3.74 -6.02 -25.45
CA VAL A 382 3.21 -5.38 -24.24
C VAL A 382 3.85 -6.00 -22.99
N ARG A 383 4.39 -5.17 -22.10
CA ARG A 383 5.13 -5.60 -20.90
C ARG A 383 6.34 -6.51 -21.15
N ASN A 384 6.90 -6.52 -22.36
CA ASN A 384 8.16 -7.22 -22.59
C ASN A 384 9.22 -6.72 -21.60
N SER A 385 9.89 -7.64 -20.94
CA SER A 385 10.84 -7.41 -19.85
C SER A 385 12.24 -7.94 -20.17
N GLY A 386 12.45 -8.58 -21.33
CA GLY A 386 13.77 -9.08 -21.70
C GLY A 386 13.88 -9.93 -22.96
N ALA A 387 12.79 -10.19 -23.68
CA ALA A 387 12.87 -10.92 -24.95
C ALA A 387 13.38 -10.05 -26.11
N VAL A 388 14.05 -10.70 -27.06
CA VAL A 388 14.43 -10.12 -28.35
C VAL A 388 13.38 -10.50 -29.39
N ALA A 389 12.79 -9.52 -30.08
CA ALA A 389 11.71 -9.77 -31.02
C ALA A 389 11.91 -9.00 -32.33
N VAL A 390 11.56 -9.62 -33.45
CA VAL A 390 11.55 -8.99 -34.78
C VAL A 390 10.23 -9.25 -35.47
N CYS A 391 9.58 -8.21 -35.98
CA CYS A 391 8.44 -8.36 -36.89
C CYS A 391 8.49 -7.36 -38.05
N GLU A 392 7.70 -7.60 -39.09
CA GLU A 392 7.67 -6.75 -40.30
C GLU A 392 6.59 -5.67 -40.24
N GLY A 393 5.92 -5.54 -39.10
CA GLY A 393 4.96 -4.49 -38.79
C GLY A 393 4.20 -4.82 -37.52
N CYS A 394 3.61 -3.80 -36.88
CA CYS A 394 2.74 -4.00 -35.73
C CYS A 394 1.54 -3.06 -35.73
N GLY A 395 0.43 -3.50 -35.12
CA GLY A 395 -0.75 -2.67 -34.89
C GLY A 395 -0.56 -1.60 -33.81
N ASP A 396 -1.68 -1.08 -33.30
CA ASP A 396 -1.71 -0.05 -32.25
C ASP A 396 -1.09 -0.58 -30.95
N HIS A 397 -0.51 0.32 -30.14
CA HIS A 397 0.03 0.03 -28.79
C HIS A 397 1.23 -0.92 -28.76
N GLY A 398 2.06 -0.97 -29.80
CA GLY A 398 3.32 -1.71 -29.78
C GLY A 398 4.25 -1.24 -28.64
N CYS A 399 4.92 -2.19 -27.99
CA CYS A 399 5.83 -1.98 -26.86
C CYS A 399 5.23 -1.23 -25.66
N GLU A 400 3.90 -1.26 -25.48
CA GLU A 400 3.24 -0.65 -24.34
C GLU A 400 3.72 -1.28 -23.01
N TYR A 401 4.06 -0.45 -22.02
CA TYR A 401 4.60 -0.90 -20.72
C TYR A 401 5.84 -1.80 -20.79
N MET A 402 6.60 -1.79 -21.88
CA MET A 402 7.85 -2.54 -21.99
C MET A 402 8.87 -2.02 -20.95
N THR A 403 9.50 -2.96 -20.23
CA THR A 403 10.45 -2.71 -19.13
C THR A 403 11.84 -3.27 -19.41
N GLY A 404 12.03 -4.03 -20.49
CA GLY A 404 13.31 -4.60 -20.90
C GLY A 404 13.21 -5.36 -22.22
N GLY A 405 14.35 -5.79 -22.75
CA GLY A 405 14.43 -6.51 -24.03
C GLY A 405 14.75 -5.62 -25.23
N THR A 406 14.80 -6.21 -26.42
CA THR A 406 15.09 -5.50 -27.68
C THR A 406 14.05 -5.85 -28.74
N VAL A 407 13.37 -4.87 -29.30
CA VAL A 407 12.33 -5.08 -30.31
C VAL A 407 12.71 -4.40 -31.62
N VAL A 408 12.63 -5.09 -32.75
CA VAL A 408 12.89 -4.55 -34.08
C VAL A 408 11.63 -4.64 -34.92
N ILE A 409 11.18 -3.51 -35.46
CA ILE A 409 10.02 -3.44 -36.36
C ILE A 409 10.51 -3.02 -37.75
N LEU A 410 10.41 -3.92 -38.72
CA LEU A 410 10.91 -3.74 -40.08
C LEU A 410 9.87 -3.12 -41.03
N GLY A 411 8.79 -2.55 -40.50
CA GLY A 411 7.73 -1.92 -41.29
C GLY A 411 6.84 -0.98 -40.48
N ALA A 412 5.59 -0.83 -40.90
CA ALA A 412 4.67 0.14 -40.31
C ALA A 412 4.28 -0.22 -38.87
N THR A 413 4.06 0.81 -38.05
CA THR A 413 3.56 0.69 -36.67
C THR A 413 2.19 1.35 -36.56
N GLY A 414 1.41 0.95 -35.55
CA GLY A 414 0.18 1.63 -35.17
C GLY A 414 0.39 2.78 -34.18
N ARG A 415 -0.72 3.38 -33.75
CA ARG A 415 -0.75 4.53 -32.84
C ARG A 415 -0.34 4.17 -31.41
N ASN A 416 0.06 5.19 -30.66
CA ASN A 416 0.38 5.11 -29.23
C ASN A 416 1.48 4.08 -28.93
N PHE A 417 2.45 3.94 -29.84
CA PHE A 417 3.61 3.08 -29.66
C PHE A 417 4.45 3.54 -28.47
N ALA A 418 5.02 2.61 -27.70
CA ALA A 418 5.85 2.82 -26.51
C ALA A 418 5.15 3.55 -25.33
N ALA A 419 3.81 3.58 -25.30
CA ALA A 419 3.09 4.16 -24.18
C ALA A 419 3.42 3.45 -22.86
N GLY A 420 3.88 4.20 -21.87
CA GLY A 420 4.28 3.65 -20.57
C GLY A 420 5.56 2.81 -20.58
N MET A 421 6.29 2.75 -21.69
CA MET A 421 7.58 2.06 -21.78
C MET A 421 8.59 2.72 -20.83
N SER A 422 9.20 1.91 -19.95
CA SER A 422 10.14 2.37 -18.92
C SER A 422 11.49 1.65 -18.92
N GLY A 423 11.67 0.63 -19.77
CA GLY A 423 12.98 0.02 -20.02
C GLY A 423 13.04 -0.77 -21.32
N GLY A 424 14.25 -1.12 -21.76
CA GLY A 424 14.50 -1.79 -23.05
C GLY A 424 14.68 -0.83 -24.22
N ILE A 425 14.93 -1.38 -25.42
CA ILE A 425 15.19 -0.62 -26.65
C ILE A 425 14.30 -1.14 -27.77
N ALA A 426 13.71 -0.23 -28.56
CA ALA A 426 13.04 -0.60 -29.81
C ALA A 426 13.67 0.12 -31.01
N TYR A 427 13.85 -0.60 -32.12
CA TYR A 427 14.38 -0.08 -33.38
C TYR A 427 13.29 -0.14 -34.45
N ILE A 428 12.95 1.01 -35.03
CA ILE A 428 11.84 1.13 -35.97
C ILE A 428 12.36 1.56 -37.32
N TYR A 429 12.10 0.75 -38.35
CA TYR A 429 12.40 1.10 -39.73
C TYR A 429 11.31 2.02 -40.29
N ASP A 430 11.56 3.34 -40.33
CA ASP A 430 10.59 4.35 -40.77
C ASP A 430 10.98 5.01 -42.09
N ARG A 431 10.72 4.30 -43.20
CA ARG A 431 10.91 4.84 -44.55
C ARG A 431 9.96 6.01 -44.87
N SER A 432 8.82 6.11 -44.18
CA SER A 432 7.77 7.10 -44.49
C SER A 432 7.85 8.37 -43.66
N SER A 433 8.78 8.45 -42.69
CA SER A 433 8.87 9.54 -41.71
C SER A 433 7.57 9.80 -40.94
N ARG A 434 6.76 8.75 -40.72
CA ARG A 434 5.46 8.85 -40.02
C ARG A 434 5.53 8.40 -38.57
N PHE A 435 6.53 7.60 -38.20
CA PHE A 435 6.63 6.99 -36.88
C PHE A 435 6.60 8.01 -35.72
N PRO A 436 7.25 9.20 -35.80
CA PRO A 436 7.21 10.17 -34.71
C PRO A 436 5.79 10.62 -34.33
N SER A 437 4.86 10.65 -35.28
CA SER A 437 3.46 11.02 -35.03
C SER A 437 2.63 9.91 -34.37
N LEU A 438 3.11 8.67 -34.43
CA LEU A 438 2.45 7.48 -33.92
C LEU A 438 3.00 7.04 -32.55
N CYS A 439 4.19 7.53 -32.19
CA CYS A 439 4.85 7.23 -30.92
C CYS A 439 4.34 8.12 -29.79
N ASN A 440 4.11 7.52 -28.62
CA ASN A 440 3.84 8.25 -27.39
C ASN A 440 5.16 8.65 -26.71
N THR A 441 5.54 9.92 -26.86
CA THR A 441 6.80 10.48 -26.36
C THR A 441 6.75 10.95 -24.91
N GLN A 442 5.75 10.57 -24.12
CA GLN A 442 5.67 11.02 -22.71
C GLN A 442 6.88 10.57 -21.88
N LYS A 443 7.35 9.33 -22.08
CA LYS A 443 8.47 8.73 -21.32
C LYS A 443 9.70 8.36 -22.15
N VAL A 444 9.58 8.32 -23.47
CA VAL A 444 10.64 7.87 -24.38
C VAL A 444 11.17 9.01 -25.24
N ASP A 445 12.42 8.87 -25.65
CA ASP A 445 13.07 9.70 -26.66
C ASP A 445 13.23 8.91 -27.96
N LEU A 446 13.28 9.66 -29.06
CA LEU A 446 13.53 9.16 -30.41
C LEU A 446 14.94 9.60 -30.81
N ASP A 447 15.90 8.71 -30.63
CA ASP A 447 17.32 8.97 -30.87
C ASP A 447 17.75 8.44 -32.25
N PRO A 448 18.79 9.05 -32.88
CA PRO A 448 19.51 8.41 -33.96
C PRO A 448 20.27 7.18 -33.44
N LEU A 449 20.58 6.25 -34.35
CA LEU A 449 21.43 5.11 -34.03
C LEU A 449 22.86 5.53 -33.71
N GLN A 450 23.48 4.84 -32.76
CA GLN A 450 24.91 4.93 -32.41
C GLN A 450 25.69 3.72 -32.94
N ASP A 451 27.02 3.78 -32.87
CA ASP A 451 27.91 2.74 -33.41
C ASP A 451 27.58 1.32 -32.92
N GLN A 452 27.32 1.18 -31.61
CA GLN A 452 26.96 -0.10 -31.01
C GLN A 452 25.59 -0.61 -31.48
N ASP A 453 24.65 0.31 -31.72
CA ASP A 453 23.31 -0.03 -32.18
C ASP A 453 23.36 -0.65 -33.59
N TYR A 454 24.28 -0.21 -34.46
CA TYR A 454 24.44 -0.79 -35.80
C TYR A 454 24.81 -2.27 -35.75
N ILE A 455 25.72 -2.66 -34.86
CA ILE A 455 26.18 -4.04 -34.73
C ILE A 455 25.04 -4.92 -34.22
N THR A 456 24.38 -4.50 -33.14
CA THR A 456 23.27 -5.23 -32.53
C THR A 456 22.10 -5.37 -33.49
N LEU A 457 21.68 -4.29 -34.14
CA LEU A 457 20.56 -4.29 -35.07
C LEU A 457 20.85 -5.18 -36.29
N LYS A 458 22.05 -5.07 -36.88
CA LYS A 458 22.45 -5.91 -38.01
C LYS A 458 22.42 -7.39 -37.65
N HIS A 459 22.93 -7.76 -36.48
CA HIS A 459 22.91 -9.15 -36.01
C HIS A 459 21.47 -9.67 -35.83
N ILE A 460 20.59 -8.89 -35.22
CA ILE A 460 19.18 -9.26 -35.04
C ILE A 460 18.46 -9.46 -36.38
N ILE A 461 18.72 -8.60 -37.37
CA ILE A 461 18.14 -8.71 -38.72
C ILE A 461 18.75 -9.89 -39.49
N GLN A 462 20.03 -10.18 -39.32
CA GLN A 462 20.67 -11.38 -39.87
C GLN A 462 20.05 -12.66 -39.31
N ASP A 463 19.85 -12.73 -37.99
CA ASP A 463 19.13 -13.85 -37.37
C ASP A 463 17.70 -13.95 -37.94
N HIS A 464 16.99 -12.83 -38.06
CA HIS A 464 15.65 -12.83 -38.64
C HIS A 464 15.62 -13.36 -40.07
N PHE A 465 16.57 -12.94 -40.93
CA PHE A 465 16.71 -13.47 -42.28
C PHE A 465 17.05 -14.95 -42.27
N HIS A 466 18.02 -15.37 -41.44
CA HIS A 466 18.43 -16.77 -41.33
C HIS A 466 17.26 -17.70 -41.01
N TYR A 467 16.44 -17.33 -40.01
CA TYR A 467 15.33 -18.16 -39.55
C TYR A 467 14.06 -18.06 -40.40
N THR A 468 13.79 -16.92 -41.05
CA THR A 468 12.49 -16.71 -41.73
C THR A 468 12.57 -16.57 -43.25
N GLN A 469 13.78 -16.45 -43.79
CA GLN A 469 14.03 -16.14 -45.20
C GLN A 469 13.27 -14.87 -45.66
N SER A 470 13.12 -13.89 -44.77
CA SER A 470 12.43 -12.62 -45.03
C SER A 470 13.06 -11.84 -46.18
N THR A 471 12.24 -11.49 -47.17
CA THR A 471 12.62 -10.64 -48.31
C THR A 471 12.93 -9.21 -47.87
N VAL A 472 12.21 -8.68 -46.87
CA VAL A 472 12.48 -7.37 -46.28
C VAL A 472 13.85 -7.37 -45.60
N ALA A 473 14.12 -8.35 -44.74
CA ALA A 473 15.41 -8.47 -44.06
C ALA A 473 16.57 -8.62 -45.05
N LYS A 474 16.40 -9.46 -46.09
CA LYS A 474 17.38 -9.62 -47.17
C LYS A 474 17.70 -8.28 -47.84
N THR A 475 16.68 -7.54 -48.23
CA THR A 475 16.83 -6.23 -48.92
C THR A 475 17.55 -5.21 -48.04
N LEU A 476 17.24 -5.18 -46.74
CA LEU A 476 17.90 -4.29 -45.77
C LEU A 476 19.37 -4.66 -45.58
N LEU A 477 19.70 -5.95 -45.54
CA LEU A 477 21.08 -6.42 -45.36
C LEU A 477 21.94 -6.18 -46.60
N GLU A 478 21.37 -6.33 -47.80
CA GLU A 478 22.06 -6.05 -49.08
C GLU A 478 22.35 -4.55 -49.25
N ASN A 479 21.46 -3.67 -48.77
CA ASN A 479 21.58 -2.20 -48.87
C ASN A 479 21.83 -1.53 -47.51
N TRP A 480 22.56 -2.19 -46.62
CA TRP A 480 22.68 -1.80 -45.21
C TRP A 480 23.10 -0.34 -44.98
N SER A 481 24.07 0.16 -45.74
CA SER A 481 24.61 1.53 -45.58
C SER A 481 23.57 2.63 -45.80
N GLU A 482 22.56 2.36 -46.63
CA GLU A 482 21.44 3.27 -46.87
C GLU A 482 20.28 2.97 -45.92
N ALA A 483 19.90 1.69 -45.80
CA ALA A 483 18.77 1.25 -45.00
C ALA A 483 18.86 1.68 -43.53
N VAL A 484 20.06 1.64 -42.96
CA VAL A 484 20.32 1.98 -41.56
C VAL A 484 19.97 3.44 -41.21
N GLN A 485 19.99 4.34 -42.19
CA GLN A 485 19.67 5.76 -41.99
C GLN A 485 18.18 6.01 -41.72
N TYR A 486 17.32 5.05 -42.06
CA TYR A 486 15.87 5.13 -41.83
C TYR A 486 15.43 4.50 -40.50
N PHE A 487 16.37 4.00 -39.69
CA PHE A 487 16.04 3.46 -38.38
C PHE A 487 16.02 4.53 -37.30
N ILE A 488 15.01 4.45 -36.45
CA ILE A 488 14.84 5.29 -35.26
C ILE A 488 14.99 4.41 -34.02
N LYS A 489 15.80 4.85 -33.06
CA LYS A 489 15.92 4.22 -31.75
C LYS A 489 14.91 4.83 -30.79
N VAL A 490 14.09 3.98 -30.17
CA VAL A 490 13.16 4.36 -29.11
C VAL A 490 13.73 3.87 -27.79
N ILE A 491 13.99 4.81 -26.89
CA ILE A 491 14.58 4.51 -25.57
C ILE A 491 13.92 5.33 -24.46
N PRO A 492 13.56 4.75 -23.31
CA PRO A 492 13.03 5.49 -22.17
C PRO A 492 14.08 6.40 -21.55
N ARG A 493 13.69 7.64 -21.19
CA ARG A 493 14.61 8.66 -20.63
C ARG A 493 15.30 8.19 -19.35
N GLU A 494 14.53 7.66 -18.40
CA GLU A 494 15.08 7.19 -17.12
C GLU A 494 16.03 6.00 -17.32
N TYR A 495 15.70 5.10 -18.25
CA TYR A 495 16.56 3.97 -18.59
C TYR A 495 17.87 4.41 -19.25
N LYS A 496 17.80 5.40 -20.15
CA LYS A 496 18.96 6.03 -20.78
C LYS A 496 19.89 6.65 -19.74
N LEU A 497 19.34 7.38 -18.77
CA LEU A 497 20.11 7.95 -17.65
C LEU A 497 20.76 6.85 -16.79
N ALA A 498 20.04 5.76 -16.51
CA ALA A 498 20.59 4.64 -15.75
C ALA A 498 21.77 3.96 -16.47
N LEU A 499 21.67 3.75 -17.79
CA LEU A 499 22.77 3.20 -18.59
C LEU A 499 23.99 4.13 -18.60
N GLN A 500 23.77 5.44 -18.72
CA GLN A 500 24.86 6.42 -18.65
C GLN A 500 25.56 6.41 -17.29
N HIS A 501 24.78 6.35 -16.20
CA HIS A 501 25.35 6.24 -14.85
C HIS A 501 26.16 4.95 -14.67
N GLN A 502 25.67 3.81 -15.20
CA GLN A 502 26.42 2.55 -15.16
C GLN A 502 27.71 2.62 -15.96
N GLU A 503 27.68 3.19 -17.17
CA GLU A 503 28.90 3.39 -17.95
C GLU A 503 29.90 4.32 -17.27
N ASP A 504 29.43 5.37 -16.60
CA ASP A 504 30.26 6.32 -15.88
C ASP A 504 30.86 5.69 -14.60
N GLU A 505 30.10 4.83 -13.90
CA GLU A 505 30.57 4.00 -12.77
C GLU A 505 31.63 2.98 -13.24
N GLU A 506 31.40 2.30 -14.38
CA GLU A 506 32.37 1.36 -14.96
C GLU A 506 33.65 2.06 -15.43
N LYS A 507 33.55 3.28 -16.00
CA LYS A 507 34.69 4.10 -16.43
C LYS A 507 35.44 4.73 -15.25
N SER A 508 34.78 4.96 -14.12
CA SER A 508 35.41 5.56 -12.92
C SER A 508 36.09 4.54 -12.00
N GLY A 509 35.94 3.23 -12.23
CA GLY A 509 36.78 2.20 -11.62
C GLY A 509 36.57 2.00 -10.11
N GLU A 510 35.45 2.43 -9.54
CA GLU A 510 35.10 2.08 -8.15
C GLU A 510 34.51 0.67 -8.10
N ASN A 511 35.39 -0.33 -8.04
CA ASN A 511 35.03 -1.67 -7.60
C ASN A 511 34.52 -1.61 -6.16
N VAL A 512 33.21 -1.45 -5.97
CA VAL A 512 32.56 -1.74 -4.67
C VAL A 512 32.55 -3.25 -4.51
N VAL A 513 33.64 -3.78 -3.97
CA VAL A 513 33.68 -5.13 -3.42
C VAL A 513 32.66 -5.17 -2.27
N GLN A 514 31.54 -5.86 -2.49
CA GLN A 514 30.71 -6.36 -1.40
C GLN A 514 31.56 -7.37 -0.61
N GLN A 515 32.23 -6.91 0.44
CA GLN A 515 32.80 -7.80 1.45
C GLN A 515 31.66 -8.30 2.36
N ASN A 516 31.32 -9.57 2.18
CA ASN A 516 30.77 -10.41 3.25
C ASN A 516 31.76 -10.47 4.41
N GLY A 517 31.21 -10.57 5.62
CA GLY A 517 31.89 -10.24 6.87
C GLY A 517 33.11 -11.07 7.22
N GLU A 518 33.94 -10.51 8.10
CA GLU A 518 34.26 -11.07 9.41
C GLU A 518 35.00 -10.03 10.27
N THR A 519 34.81 -10.20 11.58
CA THR A 519 35.41 -9.60 12.78
C THR A 519 36.77 -8.92 12.63
N GLU A 520 36.94 -7.76 13.27
CA GLU A 520 38.19 -7.42 13.97
C GLU A 520 38.00 -6.38 15.09
N ALA A 521 38.94 -6.44 16.04
CA ALA A 521 38.83 -6.02 17.42
C ALA A 521 39.34 -4.59 17.68
N ILE A 522 38.78 -3.99 18.75
CA ILE A 522 39.33 -3.03 19.72
C ILE A 522 40.63 -2.30 19.32
N GLU A 523 40.53 -0.96 19.19
CA GLU A 523 41.66 -0.05 19.39
C GLU A 523 41.50 0.79 20.66
N GLU A 524 42.65 1.02 21.30
CA GLU A 524 42.88 1.47 22.66
C GLU A 524 42.51 2.94 22.93
N ILE A 525 41.96 3.17 24.12
CA ILE A 525 41.67 4.50 24.67
C ILE A 525 42.96 5.04 25.32
N PRO A 526 43.46 6.25 24.99
CA PRO A 526 44.57 6.83 25.71
C PRO A 526 44.13 7.30 27.10
N SER A 527 44.87 6.86 28.11
CA SER A 527 44.74 7.26 29.52
C SER A 527 44.77 8.78 29.69
N ARG A 528 43.70 9.37 30.24
CA ARG A 528 43.68 10.76 30.72
C ARG A 528 43.81 10.79 32.23
N LYS A 529 44.88 11.44 32.69
CA LYS A 529 45.23 11.72 34.08
C LYS A 529 44.12 12.45 34.81
N ASP A 530 43.98 12.10 36.08
CA ASP A 530 43.11 12.74 37.07
C ASP A 530 43.29 14.26 37.13
N SER A 531 42.16 14.96 37.00
CA SER A 531 41.96 16.24 37.68
C SER A 531 40.49 16.33 38.07
N VAL A 532 40.25 16.17 39.37
CA VAL A 532 38.95 16.40 40.02
C VAL A 532 38.59 17.87 39.82
N ASN A 533 37.54 18.17 39.03
CA ASN A 533 36.60 19.26 39.27
C ASN A 533 35.43 19.29 38.26
N GLU A 534 34.24 19.51 38.83
CA GLU A 534 32.91 19.72 38.24
C GLU A 534 32.20 18.49 37.62
N ILE A 535 31.24 17.95 38.37
CA ILE A 535 30.20 17.04 37.87
C ILE A 535 29.25 17.88 36.99
N THR A 536 29.41 17.81 35.67
CA THR A 536 28.43 18.29 34.68
C THR A 536 27.39 17.21 34.42
N ASP A 537 26.12 17.62 34.33
CA ASP A 537 24.98 16.71 34.12
C ASP A 537 25.05 16.08 32.72
N ILE A 538 24.71 14.79 32.59
CA ILE A 538 24.88 14.03 31.34
C ILE A 538 23.98 14.57 30.20
N GLU A 539 22.96 15.35 30.56
CA GLU A 539 22.06 16.03 29.63
C GLU A 539 22.67 17.30 28.98
N GLU A 540 23.80 17.81 29.48
CA GLU A 540 24.43 19.06 29.01
C GLU A 540 25.42 18.87 27.84
N SER A 541 25.79 17.63 27.48
CA SER A 541 26.81 17.33 26.48
C SER A 541 26.23 16.84 25.13
N VAL A 542 25.77 17.75 24.26
CA VAL A 542 25.51 17.44 22.83
C VAL A 542 25.95 18.60 21.92
N PRO A 543 26.71 18.37 20.84
CA PRO A 543 27.15 19.42 19.91
C PRO A 543 25.99 20.11 19.17
N ASN A 544 26.13 21.43 19.02
CA ASN A 544 25.24 22.29 18.25
C ASN A 544 25.76 22.41 16.82
N GLU A 545 25.10 21.76 15.84
CA GLU A 545 25.12 22.20 14.44
C GLU A 545 24.00 21.50 13.67
N ILE A 546 23.06 22.28 13.10
CA ILE A 546 22.05 21.83 12.14
C ILE A 546 22.08 22.85 10.99
N GLU A 547 22.42 22.40 9.78
CA GLU A 547 22.40 23.23 8.58
C GLU A 547 20.96 23.50 8.09
N ASP A 548 20.75 24.73 7.61
CA ASP A 548 19.52 25.50 7.82
C ASP A 548 18.48 25.43 6.67
N LYS A 549 18.56 24.49 5.71
CA LYS A 549 17.71 24.59 4.50
C LYS A 549 16.80 23.42 4.14
N ASN A 550 17.00 22.20 4.64
CA ASN A 550 16.12 21.06 4.26
C ASN A 550 15.86 20.11 5.44
N ILE A 551 14.97 20.50 6.37
CA ILE A 551 14.51 19.58 7.43
C ILE A 551 13.55 18.56 6.81
N ASP A 552 13.93 17.28 6.87
CA ASP A 552 13.14 16.18 6.32
C ASP A 552 11.97 15.85 7.25
N LYS A 553 10.75 16.18 6.82
CA LYS A 553 9.51 15.87 7.54
C LYS A 553 9.17 14.39 7.50
N GLN A 554 9.40 13.71 6.38
CA GLN A 554 8.96 12.33 6.17
C GLN A 554 9.79 11.34 6.97
N LYS A 555 11.12 11.55 7.06
CA LYS A 555 12.05 10.73 7.84
C LYS A 555 12.54 11.42 9.11
N GLY A 556 11.90 12.50 9.54
CA GLY A 556 12.35 13.29 10.69
C GLY A 556 12.42 12.49 12.00
N PHE A 557 11.53 11.52 12.19
CA PHE A 557 11.55 10.62 13.34
C PHE A 557 12.74 9.64 13.37
N VAL A 558 13.39 9.42 12.22
CA VAL A 558 14.62 8.62 12.10
C VAL A 558 15.85 9.51 12.22
N ARG A 559 15.83 10.66 11.55
CA ARG A 559 17.00 11.56 11.44
C ARG A 559 17.26 12.38 12.70
N TYR A 560 16.20 12.75 13.45
CA TYR A 560 16.32 13.70 14.55
C TYR A 560 16.02 13.06 15.91
N LYS A 561 16.93 13.27 16.86
CA LYS A 561 16.76 12.88 18.26
C LYS A 561 15.76 13.81 18.98
N ARG A 562 15.04 13.27 19.97
CA ARG A 562 14.19 14.08 20.84
C ARG A 562 15.06 15.05 21.62
N ARG A 563 14.63 16.30 21.71
CA ARG A 563 15.22 17.30 22.60
C ARG A 563 14.14 17.78 23.54
N VAL A 564 14.29 17.48 24.82
CA VAL A 564 13.42 18.01 25.88
C VAL A 564 13.87 19.42 26.27
N ASN A 565 12.96 20.20 26.87
CA ASN A 565 13.30 21.53 27.37
C ASN A 565 14.43 21.41 28.39
N ALA A 566 15.55 22.08 28.14
CA ALA A 566 16.68 22.08 29.06
C ALA A 566 16.26 22.75 30.38
N TYR A 567 16.59 22.11 31.50
CA TYR A 567 16.45 22.76 32.80
C TYR A 567 17.44 23.93 32.91
N ARG A 568 17.03 25.00 33.61
CA ARG A 568 17.99 26.00 34.07
C ARG A 568 19.05 25.32 34.97
N PRO A 569 20.31 25.78 34.99
CA PRO A 569 21.34 25.20 35.84
C PRO A 569 20.90 25.10 37.31
N ALA A 570 21.18 23.97 37.96
CA ALA A 570 20.76 23.72 39.35
C ALA A 570 21.20 24.85 40.30
N LYS A 571 22.44 25.36 40.13
CA LYS A 571 23.00 26.49 40.89
C LYS A 571 22.15 27.78 40.82
N LYS A 572 21.37 27.96 39.74
CA LYS A 572 20.42 29.08 39.57
C LYS A 572 19.04 28.75 40.15
N ARG A 573 18.53 27.54 39.88
CA ARG A 573 17.19 27.08 40.33
C ARG A 573 17.02 27.06 41.84
N VAL A 574 18.09 26.88 42.61
CA VAL A 574 18.03 26.91 44.09
C VAL A 574 17.88 28.34 44.63
N LYS A 575 18.16 29.37 43.81
CA LYS A 575 18.19 30.78 44.25
C LYS A 575 16.90 31.55 43.95
N ASP A 576 16.00 31.00 43.13
CA ASP A 576 14.76 31.66 42.73
C ASP A 576 13.62 30.66 42.54
N TRP A 577 12.39 31.17 42.37
CA TRP A 577 11.19 30.37 42.12
C TRP A 577 10.65 30.55 40.69
N ASN A 578 11.48 31.02 39.76
CA ASN A 578 11.08 31.25 38.36
C ASN A 578 10.93 29.91 37.62
N GLU A 579 10.30 29.91 36.45
CA GLU A 579 10.07 28.69 35.68
C GLU A 579 11.37 27.90 35.45
N ILE A 580 11.38 26.60 35.71
CA ILE A 580 12.61 25.77 35.68
C ILE A 580 13.09 25.44 34.26
N TYR A 581 12.25 25.60 33.26
CA TYR A 581 12.53 25.21 31.88
C TYR A 581 13.05 26.39 31.05
N ASN A 582 14.05 26.14 30.21
CA ASN A 582 14.35 27.00 29.09
C ASN A 582 13.41 26.62 27.94
N HIS A 583 12.55 27.56 27.52
CA HIS A 583 11.67 27.33 26.39
C HIS A 583 12.49 27.17 25.09
N PRO A 584 12.21 26.14 24.28
CA PRO A 584 13.01 25.81 23.10
C PRO A 584 12.89 26.91 22.04
N LYS A 585 13.98 27.12 21.29
CA LYS A 585 14.00 28.10 20.20
C LYS A 585 13.10 27.61 19.05
N GLU A 586 12.55 28.54 18.26
CA GLU A 586 11.68 28.20 17.11
C GLU A 586 12.35 27.20 16.15
N LYS A 587 13.65 27.35 15.89
CA LYS A 587 14.42 26.42 15.04
C LYS A 587 14.41 24.99 15.60
N GLU A 588 14.57 24.83 16.91
CA GLU A 588 14.56 23.51 17.56
C GLU A 588 13.18 22.89 17.52
N LEU A 589 12.13 23.69 17.67
CA LEU A 589 10.73 23.25 17.57
C LEU A 589 10.38 22.80 16.15
N LYS A 590 10.90 23.45 15.11
CA LYS A 590 10.73 22.99 13.73
C LYS A 590 11.34 21.59 13.52
N VAL A 591 12.48 21.31 14.14
CA VAL A 591 13.08 19.96 14.13
C VAL A 591 12.24 18.97 14.96
N GLN A 592 11.75 19.35 16.14
CA GLN A 592 10.95 18.45 16.98
C GLN A 592 9.58 18.14 16.36
N THR A 593 8.93 19.10 15.71
CA THR A 593 7.66 18.89 14.99
C THR A 593 7.84 17.98 13.77
N ALA A 594 9.03 17.96 13.15
CA ALA A 594 9.39 17.05 12.06
C ALA A 594 9.44 15.57 12.49
N ARG A 595 9.56 15.29 13.79
CA ARG A 595 9.55 13.92 14.33
C ARG A 595 8.16 13.30 14.35
N CYS A 596 7.10 14.07 14.14
CA CYS A 596 5.76 13.51 14.02
C CYS A 596 5.66 12.64 12.76
N MET A 597 5.24 11.39 12.94
CA MET A 597 5.08 10.42 11.85
C MET A 597 3.85 10.68 10.96
N ASP A 598 2.99 11.63 11.32
CA ASP A 598 1.69 11.84 10.68
C ASP A 598 0.89 10.52 10.56
N CYS A 599 0.80 9.82 11.69
CA CYS A 599 0.19 8.50 11.75
C CYS A 599 -1.30 8.53 11.40
N GLY A 600 -1.77 7.53 10.63
CA GLY A 600 -3.15 7.45 10.18
C GLY A 600 -4.20 7.30 11.30
N VAL A 601 -3.78 6.83 12.48
CA VAL A 601 -4.61 6.82 13.70
C VAL A 601 -3.84 7.56 14.81
N PRO A 602 -4.11 8.85 15.04
CA PRO A 602 -3.36 9.66 16.00
C PRO A 602 -3.80 9.38 17.44
N PHE A 603 -3.22 8.35 18.06
CA PHE A 603 -3.47 8.01 19.47
C PHE A 603 -3.13 9.16 20.44
N CYS A 604 -2.23 10.07 20.07
CA CYS A 604 -1.98 11.28 20.84
C CYS A 604 -3.24 12.16 21.03
N GLN A 605 -4.19 12.13 20.08
CA GLN A 605 -5.46 12.84 20.13
C GLN A 605 -6.61 12.00 20.73
N SER A 606 -6.46 10.68 20.85
CA SER A 606 -7.53 9.82 21.35
C SER A 606 -7.85 10.11 22.82
N LYS A 607 -8.98 9.59 23.31
CA LYS A 607 -9.36 9.66 24.73
C LYS A 607 -8.30 9.06 25.67
N THR A 608 -7.49 8.11 25.18
CA THR A 608 -6.41 7.49 25.94
C THR A 608 -5.11 8.31 25.89
N GLY A 609 -4.97 9.23 24.94
CA GLY A 609 -3.81 10.13 24.82
C GLY A 609 -4.07 11.51 25.41
N CYS A 610 -4.98 12.29 24.82
CA CYS A 610 -5.31 13.64 25.28
C CYS A 610 -6.75 13.66 25.81
N PRO A 611 -6.97 13.88 27.12
CA PRO A 611 -8.32 13.98 27.67
C PRO A 611 -9.18 15.09 27.04
N LEU A 612 -8.56 16.15 26.53
CA LEU A 612 -9.24 17.24 25.81
C LEU A 612 -9.56 16.89 24.35
N GLY A 613 -8.98 15.81 23.80
CA GLY A 613 -9.12 15.47 22.39
C GLY A 613 -8.44 16.46 21.45
N ASN A 614 -7.34 17.11 21.89
CA ASN A 614 -6.64 18.12 21.11
C ASN A 614 -6.25 17.60 19.72
N VAL A 615 -6.43 18.43 18.69
CA VAL A 615 -6.09 18.14 17.28
C VAL A 615 -4.57 18.23 17.01
N ILE A 616 -3.79 17.50 17.80
CA ILE A 616 -2.32 17.58 17.88
C ILE A 616 -1.61 17.50 16.52
N PRO A 617 -1.91 16.52 15.64
CA PRO A 617 -1.22 16.44 14.35
C PRO A 617 -1.40 17.69 13.49
N LYS A 618 -2.59 18.32 13.54
CA LYS A 618 -2.93 19.48 12.71
C LYS A 618 -2.09 20.70 13.09
N TRP A 619 -2.12 21.11 14.36
CA TRP A 619 -1.33 22.27 14.77
C TRP A 619 0.17 21.97 14.75
N ASN A 620 0.60 20.72 14.97
CA ASN A 620 2.02 20.35 14.88
C ASN A 620 2.56 20.51 13.46
N ASP A 621 1.76 20.17 12.45
CA ASP A 621 2.13 20.37 11.05
C ASP A 621 2.17 21.86 10.66
N LEU A 622 1.19 22.64 11.13
CA LEU A 622 1.18 24.09 10.93
C LEU A 622 2.41 24.77 11.54
N VAL A 623 2.84 24.35 12.74
CA VAL A 623 4.10 24.84 13.33
C VAL A 623 5.31 24.45 12.49
N PHE A 624 5.36 23.24 11.94
CA PHE A 624 6.44 22.82 11.04
C PHE A 624 6.53 23.72 9.79
N ASN A 625 5.38 24.14 9.25
CA ASN A 625 5.29 25.03 8.09
C ASN A 625 5.47 26.53 8.45
N GLY A 626 5.66 26.87 9.73
CA GLY A 626 5.79 28.26 10.20
C GLY A 626 4.47 29.03 10.28
N GLN A 627 3.33 28.36 10.14
CA GLN A 627 1.98 28.93 10.20
C GLN A 627 1.47 28.99 11.65
N TRP A 628 2.11 29.83 12.46
CA TRP A 628 1.86 29.90 13.90
C TRP A 628 0.45 30.35 14.28
N GLN A 629 -0.14 31.30 13.53
CA GLN A 629 -1.49 31.79 13.80
C GLN A 629 -2.54 30.71 13.51
N ASP A 630 -2.43 30.01 12.38
CA ASP A 630 -3.31 28.89 12.06
C ASP A 630 -3.16 27.75 13.09
N ALA A 631 -1.94 27.50 13.58
CA ALA A 631 -1.68 26.51 14.61
C ALA A 631 -2.41 26.87 15.93
N LEU A 632 -2.39 28.15 16.32
CA LEU A 632 -3.14 28.67 17.46
C LEU A 632 -4.65 28.46 17.26
N ASP A 633 -5.19 28.85 16.10
CA ASP A 633 -6.63 28.72 15.83
C ASP A 633 -7.10 27.27 15.93
N ARG A 634 -6.29 26.30 15.47
CA ARG A 634 -6.59 24.88 15.62
C ARG A 634 -6.45 24.39 17.06
N LEU A 635 -5.48 24.90 17.82
CA LEU A 635 -5.29 24.56 19.23
C LEU A 635 -6.46 25.06 20.10
N LEU A 636 -6.91 26.29 19.87
CA LEU A 636 -8.01 26.92 20.61
C LEU A 636 -9.40 26.32 20.29
N GLN A 637 -9.54 25.52 19.23
CA GLN A 637 -10.78 24.79 18.96
C GLN A 637 -11.09 23.73 20.01
N THR A 638 -10.06 23.17 20.64
CA THR A 638 -10.18 22.06 21.59
C THR A 638 -9.69 22.39 22.99
N ASN A 639 -8.87 23.43 23.15
CA ASN A 639 -8.28 23.80 24.43
C ASN A 639 -8.53 25.28 24.77
N ASN A 640 -9.22 25.53 25.88
CA ASN A 640 -9.43 26.87 26.39
C ASN A 640 -8.13 27.52 26.92
N PHE A 641 -7.23 26.71 27.49
CA PHE A 641 -6.08 27.19 28.28
C PHE A 641 -4.77 26.45 27.91
N PRO A 642 -4.29 26.61 26.67
CA PRO A 642 -3.01 26.03 26.23
C PRO A 642 -1.81 26.48 27.09
N GLU A 643 -1.85 27.66 27.70
CA GLU A 643 -0.77 28.14 28.60
C GLU A 643 -0.68 27.37 29.92
N PHE A 644 -1.79 26.81 30.41
CA PHE A 644 -1.81 26.01 31.64
C PHE A 644 -1.40 24.58 31.34
N THR A 645 -2.00 24.02 30.29
CA THR A 645 -1.78 22.64 29.85
C THR A 645 -0.35 22.46 29.30
N GLY A 646 0.18 23.39 28.51
CA GLY A 646 1.56 23.37 28.02
C GLY A 646 2.64 23.37 29.12
N ARG A 647 2.32 23.82 30.35
CA ARG A 647 3.26 23.90 31.47
C ARG A 647 3.05 22.83 32.54
N VAL A 648 1.80 22.61 32.93
CA VAL A 648 1.45 21.77 34.09
C VAL A 648 1.04 20.35 33.69
N CYS A 649 0.53 20.14 32.47
CA CYS A 649 0.04 18.83 32.06
C CYS A 649 1.15 17.76 32.17
N PRO A 650 0.84 16.54 32.65
CA PRO A 650 1.79 15.42 32.64
C PRO A 650 2.04 14.85 31.22
N ALA A 651 1.43 15.44 30.18
CA ALA A 651 1.59 15.08 28.77
C ALA A 651 1.27 13.59 28.45
N PRO A 652 0.09 13.07 28.82
CA PRO A 652 -0.31 11.70 28.48
C PRO A 652 -0.33 11.46 26.96
N CYS A 653 -0.51 12.52 26.17
CA CYS A 653 -0.44 12.50 24.71
C CYS A 653 0.94 12.10 24.16
N GLU A 654 2.03 12.41 24.88
CA GLU A 654 3.38 11.96 24.52
C GLU A 654 3.56 10.47 24.81
N GLY A 655 3.01 9.98 25.92
CA GLY A 655 2.97 8.54 26.23
C GLY A 655 2.18 7.73 25.19
N ALA A 656 1.05 8.28 24.72
CA ALA A 656 0.22 7.66 23.68
C ALA A 656 0.71 7.90 22.24
N CYS A 657 1.83 8.61 22.04
CA CYS A 657 2.36 8.85 20.70
C CYS A 657 2.76 7.51 20.05
N VAL A 658 2.33 7.25 18.80
CA VAL A 658 2.70 6.01 18.08
C VAL A 658 4.21 5.86 17.93
N LEU A 659 4.94 6.98 17.88
CA LEU A 659 6.40 6.95 17.80
C LEU A 659 7.02 6.27 19.04
N SER A 660 6.38 6.39 20.21
CA SER A 660 6.78 5.80 21.50
C SER A 660 6.90 4.28 21.49
N ILE A 661 6.34 3.61 20.48
CA ILE A 661 6.47 2.15 20.33
C ILE A 661 7.93 1.77 20.06
N ASN A 662 8.64 2.53 19.22
CA ASN A 662 10.00 2.20 18.76
C ASN A 662 11.04 3.30 19.02
N SER A 663 10.62 4.49 19.42
CA SER A 663 11.49 5.68 19.54
C SER A 663 10.88 6.69 20.51
N GLN A 664 11.64 7.66 20.98
CA GLN A 664 11.09 8.64 21.93
C GLN A 664 9.98 9.51 21.29
N PRO A 665 8.93 9.92 22.02
CA PRO A 665 7.79 10.66 21.48
C PRO A 665 8.15 12.04 20.93
N VAL A 666 7.22 12.62 20.17
CA VAL A 666 7.23 14.05 19.83
C VAL A 666 7.03 14.87 21.11
N THR A 667 7.71 16.01 21.25
CA THR A 667 7.59 16.92 22.40
C THR A 667 6.33 17.80 22.30
N ILE A 668 5.16 17.16 22.27
CA ILE A 668 3.83 17.76 22.09
C ILE A 668 3.62 18.90 23.08
N LYS A 669 3.94 18.68 24.37
CA LYS A 669 3.71 19.67 25.43
C LYS A 669 4.52 20.95 25.20
N SER A 670 5.79 20.81 24.84
CA SER A 670 6.67 21.97 24.56
C SER A 670 6.19 22.77 23.34
N ILE A 671 5.68 22.07 22.31
CA ILE A 671 5.16 22.74 21.11
C ILE A 671 3.87 23.50 21.45
N GLU A 672 2.95 22.89 22.20
CA GLU A 672 1.72 23.52 22.70
C GLU A 672 2.02 24.80 23.50
N CYS A 673 2.99 24.73 24.42
CA CYS A 673 3.42 25.88 25.22
C CYS A 673 3.97 27.02 24.34
N LYS A 674 4.79 26.72 23.33
CA LYS A 674 5.34 27.77 22.48
C LYS A 674 4.30 28.42 21.57
N ILE A 675 3.32 27.66 21.06
CA ILE A 675 2.25 28.22 20.23
C ILE A 675 1.54 29.37 20.98
N ILE A 676 1.15 29.12 22.23
CA ILE A 676 0.43 30.13 23.02
C ILE A 676 1.34 31.30 23.44
N ASP A 677 2.61 31.04 23.76
CA ASP A 677 3.54 32.11 24.12
C ASP A 677 3.79 33.05 22.93
N VAL A 678 4.01 32.50 21.71
CA VAL A 678 4.11 33.28 20.46
C VAL A 678 2.83 34.08 20.21
N ALA A 679 1.65 33.49 20.47
CA ALA A 679 0.38 34.16 20.27
C ALA A 679 0.20 35.39 21.18
N PHE A 680 0.67 35.32 22.43
CA PHE A 680 0.69 36.49 23.31
C PHE A 680 1.78 37.50 22.92
N GLU A 681 3.00 37.04 22.58
CA GLU A 681 4.09 37.91 22.09
C GLU A 681 3.68 38.71 20.83
N LYS A 682 2.92 38.09 19.93
CA LYS A 682 2.42 38.71 18.68
C LYS A 682 1.08 39.45 18.85
N GLY A 683 0.48 39.43 20.04
CA GLY A 683 -0.80 40.08 20.32
C GLY A 683 -2.00 39.49 19.58
N TRP A 684 -1.96 38.18 19.26
CA TRP A 684 -3.07 37.46 18.62
C TRP A 684 -4.16 37.06 19.61
N MET A 685 -3.80 36.86 20.88
CA MET A 685 -4.74 36.61 21.97
C MET A 685 -5.43 37.93 22.36
N LYS A 686 -6.61 38.19 21.80
CA LYS A 686 -7.43 39.38 22.07
C LYS A 686 -8.77 38.98 22.69
N PRO A 687 -9.38 39.82 23.55
CA PRO A 687 -10.72 39.56 24.08
C PRO A 687 -11.74 39.42 22.95
N GLN A 688 -12.56 38.37 23.02
CA GLN A 688 -13.67 38.14 22.10
C GLN A 688 -15.02 38.16 22.84
N PRO A 689 -15.57 39.34 23.20
CA PRO A 689 -16.89 39.43 23.81
C PRO A 689 -17.96 38.92 22.82
N PRO A 690 -19.02 38.23 23.30
CA PRO A 690 -20.06 37.72 22.43
C PRO A 690 -20.85 38.86 21.79
N GLN A 691 -21.18 38.69 20.51
CA GLN A 691 -21.90 39.71 19.72
C GLN A 691 -23.35 39.91 20.19
N MET A 692 -23.98 38.86 20.75
CA MET A 692 -25.34 38.90 21.27
C MET A 692 -25.39 38.33 22.68
N ARG A 693 -26.22 38.95 23.54
CA ARG A 693 -26.51 38.43 24.88
C ARG A 693 -27.86 37.74 24.88
N THR A 694 -27.93 36.60 25.56
CA THR A 694 -29.14 35.79 25.73
C THR A 694 -30.04 36.27 26.88
N ASN A 695 -29.57 37.26 27.66
CA ASN A 695 -30.16 37.71 28.94
C ASN A 695 -30.27 36.64 30.03
N LYS A 696 -29.69 35.45 29.81
CA LYS A 696 -29.58 34.41 30.83
C LYS A 696 -28.35 34.63 31.69
N THR A 697 -28.51 34.41 32.99
CA THR A 697 -27.50 34.67 34.02
C THR A 697 -27.04 33.36 34.66
N VAL A 698 -25.74 33.17 34.82
CA VAL A 698 -25.18 31.95 35.42
C VAL A 698 -24.16 32.31 36.50
N ALA A 699 -24.33 31.73 37.69
CA ALA A 699 -23.33 31.80 38.76
C ALA A 699 -22.44 30.56 38.74
N ILE A 700 -21.12 30.76 38.79
CA ILE A 700 -20.13 29.68 38.89
C ILE A 700 -19.41 29.82 40.22
N ILE A 701 -19.42 28.76 41.03
CA ILE A 701 -18.81 28.77 42.36
C ILE A 701 -17.47 28.05 42.29
N GLY A 702 -16.39 28.81 42.37
CA GLY A 702 -14.99 28.35 42.27
C GLY A 702 -14.33 28.78 40.96
N SER A 703 -13.14 29.37 41.05
CA SER A 703 -12.37 29.87 39.90
C SER A 703 -11.22 28.95 39.48
N GLY A 704 -11.30 27.65 39.81
CA GLY A 704 -10.37 26.65 39.29
C GLY A 704 -10.53 26.41 37.77
N PRO A 705 -9.71 25.53 37.17
CA PRO A 705 -9.73 25.27 35.72
C PRO A 705 -11.13 24.92 35.18
N ALA A 706 -11.92 24.12 35.91
CA ALA A 706 -13.28 23.76 35.53
C ALA A 706 -14.23 24.98 35.52
N GLY A 707 -14.16 25.82 36.56
CA GLY A 707 -14.97 27.03 36.66
C GLY A 707 -14.64 28.05 35.58
N LEU A 708 -13.34 28.31 35.35
CA LEU A 708 -12.89 29.21 34.29
C LEU A 708 -13.25 28.70 32.90
N ALA A 709 -13.11 27.39 32.63
CA ALA A 709 -13.47 26.82 31.33
C ALA A 709 -14.97 26.95 31.06
N ALA A 710 -15.80 26.64 32.05
CA ALA A 710 -17.25 26.81 31.96
C ALA A 710 -17.62 28.29 31.77
N ALA A 711 -16.97 29.20 32.50
CA ALA A 711 -17.20 30.64 32.37
C ALA A 711 -16.92 31.13 30.94
N ALA A 712 -15.78 30.73 30.38
CA ALA A 712 -15.40 31.06 29.01
C ALA A 712 -16.43 30.55 27.98
N GLN A 713 -16.87 29.29 28.10
CA GLN A 713 -17.83 28.70 27.14
C GLN A 713 -19.24 29.31 27.27
N LEU A 714 -19.72 29.55 28.49
CA LEU A 714 -21.03 30.16 28.74
C LEU A 714 -21.05 31.63 28.31
N ASN A 715 -19.98 32.38 28.57
CA ASN A 715 -19.83 33.75 28.09
C ASN A 715 -19.82 33.78 26.55
N LYS A 716 -19.08 32.86 25.90
CA LYS A 716 -19.06 32.73 24.43
C LYS A 716 -20.43 32.40 23.85
N ALA A 717 -21.26 31.64 24.56
CA ALA A 717 -22.65 31.36 24.20
C ALA A 717 -23.60 32.56 24.40
N GLY A 718 -23.10 33.69 24.91
CA GLY A 718 -23.86 34.92 25.12
C GLY A 718 -24.56 35.02 26.48
N HIS A 719 -24.26 34.13 27.43
CA HIS A 719 -24.78 34.25 28.80
C HIS A 719 -23.99 35.30 29.60
N VAL A 720 -24.61 35.87 30.63
CA VAL A 720 -23.93 36.73 31.60
C VAL A 720 -23.44 35.83 32.74
N VAL A 721 -22.12 35.79 32.96
CA VAL A 721 -21.50 34.86 33.90
C VAL A 721 -20.85 35.62 35.04
N THR A 722 -21.17 35.21 36.27
CA THR A 722 -20.50 35.68 37.49
C THR A 722 -19.77 34.50 38.15
N VAL A 723 -18.46 34.64 38.36
CA VAL A 723 -17.63 33.63 39.02
C VAL A 723 -17.30 34.10 40.44
N TYR A 724 -17.71 33.32 41.43
CA TYR A 724 -17.41 33.56 42.84
C TYR A 724 -16.17 32.78 43.26
N GLU A 725 -15.22 33.45 43.90
CA GLU A 725 -13.99 32.86 44.43
C GLU A 725 -13.83 33.22 45.91
N LYS A 726 -13.52 32.21 46.74
CA LYS A 726 -13.37 32.42 48.19
C LYS A 726 -12.08 33.16 48.55
N ASN A 727 -11.04 33.03 47.73
CA ASN A 727 -9.75 33.67 47.96
C ASN A 727 -9.68 35.07 47.32
N ASP A 728 -8.58 35.78 47.60
CA ASP A 728 -8.34 37.16 47.13
C ASP A 728 -8.16 37.27 45.60
N ARG A 729 -7.72 36.21 44.93
CA ARG A 729 -7.46 36.16 43.49
C ARG A 729 -8.06 34.91 42.85
N CYS A 730 -8.48 35.05 41.59
CA CYS A 730 -9.02 33.95 40.80
C CYS A 730 -7.92 33.04 40.22
N GLY A 731 -8.27 31.79 39.93
CA GLY A 731 -7.38 30.75 39.38
C GLY A 731 -7.30 29.48 40.23
N GLY A 732 -7.93 29.46 41.41
CA GLY A 732 -7.95 28.30 42.33
C GLY A 732 -6.55 27.77 42.63
N LEU A 733 -6.35 26.44 42.56
CA LEU A 733 -5.04 25.83 42.83
C LEU A 733 -3.95 26.21 41.81
N LEU A 734 -4.27 26.72 40.62
CA LEU A 734 -3.24 27.27 39.73
C LEU A 734 -2.59 28.51 40.34
N MET A 735 -3.38 29.32 41.06
CA MET A 735 -2.92 30.52 41.74
C MET A 735 -2.26 30.20 43.09
N TYR A 736 -2.83 29.30 43.89
CA TYR A 736 -2.36 29.07 45.27
C TYR A 736 -1.65 27.73 45.52
N GLY A 737 -1.92 26.70 44.74
CA GLY A 737 -1.42 25.34 44.99
C GLY A 737 -0.14 24.99 44.21
N ILE A 738 -0.10 25.30 42.91
CA ILE A 738 1.03 24.92 42.05
C ILE A 738 2.19 25.92 42.25
N PRO A 739 3.42 25.48 42.55
CA PRO A 739 4.55 26.40 42.73
C PRO A 739 4.89 27.22 41.47
N SER A 740 5.37 28.46 41.66
CA SER A 740 5.76 29.36 40.55
C SER A 740 6.83 28.77 39.63
N MET A 741 7.67 27.89 40.15
CA MET A 741 8.70 27.19 39.38
C MET A 741 8.14 26.24 38.29
N LYS A 742 6.84 25.91 38.35
CA LYS A 742 6.13 25.11 37.34
C LYS A 742 5.25 25.96 36.42
N ILE A 743 4.67 27.03 36.94
CA ILE A 743 3.87 28.01 36.18
C ILE A 743 3.90 29.35 36.90
N GLU A 744 4.33 30.39 36.21
CA GLU A 744 4.37 31.73 36.78
C GLU A 744 2.95 32.29 36.99
N LYS A 745 2.75 33.01 38.09
CA LYS A 745 1.42 33.50 38.49
C LYS A 745 0.86 34.55 37.55
N GLU A 746 1.74 35.32 36.92
CA GLU A 746 1.40 36.28 35.88
C GLU A 746 0.70 35.61 34.68
N ILE A 747 1.04 34.36 34.34
CA ILE A 747 0.38 33.62 33.25
C ILE A 747 -1.08 33.33 33.60
N VAL A 748 -1.36 32.99 34.86
CA VAL A 748 -2.73 32.75 35.35
C VAL A 748 -3.50 34.07 35.35
N GLU A 749 -2.89 35.13 35.87
CA GLU A 749 -3.49 36.46 35.95
C GLU A 749 -3.81 37.05 34.57
N ARG A 750 -2.88 36.94 33.61
CA ARG A 750 -3.09 37.34 32.22
C ARG A 750 -4.32 36.69 31.59
N ARG A 751 -4.55 35.39 31.84
CA ARG A 751 -5.74 34.70 31.32
C ARG A 751 -7.01 35.13 32.03
N VAL A 752 -6.98 35.32 33.35
CA VAL A 752 -8.14 35.81 34.11
C VAL A 752 -8.53 37.21 33.62
N ASN A 753 -7.55 38.09 33.41
CA ASN A 753 -7.77 39.43 32.89
C ASN A 753 -8.41 39.40 31.49
N LEU A 754 -7.92 38.53 30.60
CA LEU A 754 -8.53 38.34 29.28
C LEU A 754 -10.01 37.92 29.38
N LEU A 755 -10.34 36.99 30.29
CA LEU A 755 -11.71 36.56 30.52
C LEU A 755 -12.60 37.67 31.12
N ALA A 756 -12.02 38.52 31.98
CA ALA A 756 -12.71 39.68 32.53
C ALA A 756 -13.01 40.71 31.44
N GLU A 757 -12.05 40.98 30.55
CA GLU A 757 -12.21 41.85 29.38
C GLU A 757 -13.25 41.32 28.37
N GLU A 758 -13.48 40.00 28.33
CA GLU A 758 -14.56 39.37 27.55
C GLU A 758 -15.95 39.54 28.17
N GLY A 759 -16.04 40.12 29.37
CA GLY A 759 -17.28 40.43 30.08
C GLY A 759 -17.71 39.41 31.13
N ILE A 760 -16.78 38.60 31.66
CA ILE A 760 -17.04 37.71 32.81
C ILE A 760 -16.81 38.50 34.10
N ASN A 761 -17.79 38.46 35.01
CA ASN A 761 -17.69 39.15 36.31
C ASN A 761 -17.02 38.23 37.33
N PHE A 762 -15.90 38.66 37.90
CA PHE A 762 -15.22 37.93 38.98
C PHE A 762 -15.49 38.59 40.33
N VAL A 763 -15.93 37.80 41.31
CA VAL A 763 -16.21 38.24 42.68
C VAL A 763 -15.29 37.47 43.64
N PRO A 764 -14.06 37.96 43.90
CA PRO A 764 -13.15 37.36 44.86
C PRO A 764 -13.60 37.62 46.31
N ASN A 765 -12.92 37.00 47.27
CA ASN A 765 -13.19 37.11 48.72
C ASN A 765 -14.65 36.79 49.10
N THR A 766 -15.30 35.87 48.40
CA THR A 766 -16.70 35.49 48.66
C THR A 766 -16.85 33.98 48.76
N GLU A 767 -17.09 33.49 49.97
CA GLU A 767 -17.34 32.08 50.26
C GLU A 767 -18.84 31.78 50.29
N VAL A 768 -19.32 31.12 49.22
CA VAL A 768 -20.73 30.69 49.14
C VAL A 768 -21.00 29.61 50.19
N GLY A 769 -22.02 29.87 51.03
CA GLY A 769 -22.33 29.10 52.23
C GLY A 769 -21.99 29.83 53.53
N LYS A 770 -21.13 30.87 53.49
CA LYS A 770 -20.85 31.76 54.61
C LYS A 770 -21.29 33.20 54.33
N ASP A 771 -20.79 33.78 53.24
CA ASP A 771 -21.03 35.19 52.90
C ASP A 771 -22.31 35.38 52.10
N ILE A 772 -22.64 34.41 51.24
CA ILE A 772 -23.87 34.38 50.44
C ILE A 772 -24.45 32.97 50.50
N SER A 773 -25.77 32.84 50.72
CA SER A 773 -26.41 31.53 50.76
C SER A 773 -26.64 30.96 49.35
N GLY A 774 -26.54 29.64 49.20
CA GLY A 774 -26.84 28.99 47.92
C GLY A 774 -28.28 29.24 47.44
N GLN A 775 -29.23 29.41 48.37
CA GLN A 775 -30.63 29.74 48.05
C GLN A 775 -30.77 31.15 47.45
N GLN A 776 -30.01 32.12 47.95
CA GLN A 776 -29.99 33.48 47.38
C GLN A 776 -29.46 33.46 45.95
N LEU A 777 -28.41 32.68 45.67
CA LEU A 777 -27.90 32.52 44.31
C LEU A 777 -28.91 31.82 43.40
N LEU A 778 -29.62 30.79 43.89
CA LEU A 778 -30.64 30.09 43.09
C LEU A 778 -31.81 30.98 42.71
N ALA A 779 -32.16 31.95 43.58
CA ALA A 779 -33.19 32.93 43.29
C ALA A 779 -32.72 34.03 42.31
N SER A 780 -31.41 34.30 42.24
CA SER A 780 -30.84 35.45 41.51
C SER A 780 -30.30 35.10 40.13
N TYR A 781 -30.05 33.81 39.85
CA TYR A 781 -29.45 33.34 38.60
C TYR A 781 -30.32 32.25 37.96
N ASP A 782 -30.35 32.21 36.63
CA ASP A 782 -31.07 31.16 35.89
C ASP A 782 -30.44 29.77 36.10
N ALA A 783 -29.13 29.69 36.36
CA ALA A 783 -28.44 28.45 36.64
C ALA A 783 -27.21 28.67 37.55
N ILE A 784 -26.80 27.60 38.25
CA ILE A 784 -25.60 27.57 39.08
C ILE A 784 -24.73 26.37 38.70
N LEU A 785 -23.43 26.60 38.57
CA LEU A 785 -22.42 25.56 38.45
C LEU A 785 -21.55 25.49 39.72
N LEU A 786 -21.52 24.32 40.35
CA LEU A 786 -20.66 24.05 41.50
C LEU A 786 -19.31 23.49 41.04
N ALA A 787 -18.28 24.33 41.08
CA ALA A 787 -16.89 24.01 40.71
C ALA A 787 -15.92 24.19 41.90
N ILE A 788 -16.39 23.83 43.11
CA ILE A 788 -15.72 24.11 44.39
C ILE A 788 -14.41 23.33 44.62
N GLY A 789 -14.16 22.28 43.84
CA GLY A 789 -13.00 21.40 44.00
C GLY A 789 -13.05 20.51 45.26
N SER A 790 -11.94 19.83 45.55
CA SER A 790 -11.77 19.05 46.78
C SER A 790 -10.75 19.73 47.69
N THR A 791 -11.16 20.07 48.91
CA THR A 791 -10.33 20.81 49.88
C THR A 791 -10.14 20.07 51.20
N VAL A 792 -10.80 18.93 51.38
CA VAL A 792 -10.68 18.11 52.59
C VAL A 792 -9.44 17.23 52.47
N PRO A 793 -8.40 17.42 53.32
CA PRO A 793 -7.23 16.56 53.33
C PRO A 793 -7.58 15.17 53.89
N ARG A 794 -6.65 14.22 53.74
CA ARG A 794 -6.74 12.92 54.42
C ARG A 794 -5.85 12.96 55.66
N ASP A 795 -6.44 12.72 56.82
CA ASP A 795 -5.68 12.61 58.06
C ASP A 795 -5.14 11.19 58.24
N LEU A 796 -3.91 11.07 58.73
CA LEU A 796 -3.31 9.79 59.11
C LEU A 796 -3.36 9.69 60.64
N GLN A 797 -4.17 8.76 61.15
CA GLN A 797 -4.26 8.51 62.59
C GLN A 797 -3.08 7.63 63.03
N ILE A 798 -1.92 8.26 63.27
CA ILE A 798 -0.78 7.62 63.94
C ILE A 798 -0.98 7.78 65.46
N PRO A 799 -0.83 6.72 66.27
CA PRO A 799 -0.94 6.76 67.73
C PRO A 799 0.00 7.74 68.43
#